data_AF-Q1IG35-F1
#
_entry.id   AF-Q1IG35-F1
#
_cell.length_a   1.000
_cell.length_b   1.000
_cell.length_c   1.000
_cell.angle_alpha   90.00
_cell.angle_beta   90.00
_cell.angle_gamma   90.00
#
_symmetry.space_group_name_H-M   'P 1'
#
loop_
_entity.id
_entity.type
_entity.pdbx_description
1 polymer ?
#
loop_
_entity_poly.entity_id
_entity_poly.type
_entity_poly.pdbx_seq_one_letter_code
_entity_poly.pdbx_strand_id
1 'polypeptide(L)'
;MPLMPALLLLLLLAWNTTAGALTLTDEEQAWLSAHPQLRLGVDASWPPFEFRDQEGRYQGLAADYIALIQDRLGIKLQPIEPSSWTEVLAQARKGRIDLLPGIMSTPERQAYLAFTRPYLDFPIVILAHKGGAQPRNLQDLYGLKIAVVENYAPHELLRTHHPDLNLVAMPNVSSTLQALATDAVDAVVGDLASSIWSLRQLKLDGLYVSGETPYRYQLAMAAPQEQKIFIGILDKVMADMSSSEVSHIQQRWVGNVIDQRTFWHDMLLYGLPGVLLLVAILAVVIRINRRLSSEISRRIALEQELRSSEYHYRGLVESLSAIAWEADANDFTYSYVSPHAEDLLGYPLGEWLQPGFWRSILHPEDALWAQAYCDSETAAGRDHSLDYRVIRADGHSLWVRNIVSMIEHGHKPLMRGLMIDISETKHTEDALRLSEQKFASVFQQCPDILLIARHSDGCLMEVNEAFEEQIGLGPAQVLGRTATELGLWGVAGTGPLLLERLHQGGIRNLEMTFRRSNGQLFTGLVSAETFELDGTKALVVAVRDINQLKETQQQLQISEEKFAKAFHASPDGLLLSRQEDGLLLEVNEGFCRLTGYDISTTVDQTSLDLGIWVDLNERQRLVEQLNRDGFVRDFSCHIRRSDGQIRLCELSARPLPIGGVDCMLTIARDITERHLMQEKLQLAATVFENTAEGVLITDTDQRISAVNRAFSEITGYSEIEALGQTPRLLASGQHDSAFYAAMWHQLTAEGHWQGEIYNKRKNGELYPGWLTISAVRNSERETTHFVAVFADISSLKHAQAKLDYQAHHDPLTGLPNRALFENRLLSALTCAQVSNRQGAVLFLDLDRFKHINDSLGHPVGDLLLKGIAQRLKEQVRDVDTVARLGGDEFIILLPGLHKPSDASAIANKLLACFHAPFQAGEHEFFTSASIGISLYPQDGSDVATLIRNADAAMYRSKAKGRNRVETYTRDLTAQASERIALEHELRRAIERNELSLYYQPKFSLKTQSLVGAEALIRWTHPTFGEVPPEQFIHLAEENGTILQLGDWVLEQACRQMHVWKKAYQAFGPLSINLAGAQLRQPSLAKRIEQLLKSYQLKAGDLQLEITENFIMSQAEEALSVLHQLKQLGVQLAIDDFGTGYSSLSYLKRLPLDILKIDQSFIRGLPDDPHDAAIARAIIALGRSMQLTIIAEGVENQAQQRFLAAEGCEQIQGYIVSLPLPPEEFAATFLRIALSDLSDGTVSKPSL
;
A
#
# COMPACT_ATOMS: atom_id res chain seq x y z
N MET A 1 0.05 23.54 53.50
CA MET A 1 -0.78 24.46 52.71
C MET A 1 -2.06 23.73 52.31
N PRO A 2 -3.22 23.99 52.94
CA PRO A 2 -4.48 23.34 52.58
C PRO A 2 -5.39 24.35 51.87
N LEU A 3 -5.39 24.36 50.54
CA LEU A 3 -6.36 25.16 49.74
C LEU A 3 -6.94 24.38 48.55
N MET A 4 -6.38 23.22 48.21
CA MET A 4 -6.89 22.40 47.10
C MET A 4 -8.14 21.54 47.39
N PRO A 5 -8.37 20.96 48.59
CA PRO A 5 -9.55 20.12 48.78
C PRO A 5 -10.87 20.90 48.84
N ALA A 6 -10.83 22.17 49.29
CA ALA A 6 -12.01 23.03 49.35
C ALA A 6 -12.45 23.54 47.95
N LEU A 7 -11.49 23.74 47.04
CA LEU A 7 -11.77 24.16 45.66
C LEU A 7 -12.46 23.05 44.86
N LEU A 8 -12.08 21.79 45.10
CA LEU A 8 -12.68 20.61 44.47
C LEU A 8 -14.11 20.33 44.94
N LEU A 9 -14.41 20.59 46.22
CA LEU A 9 -15.76 20.45 46.78
C LEU A 9 -16.72 21.54 46.30
N LEU A 10 -16.23 22.78 46.09
CA LEU A 10 -17.01 23.87 45.49
C LEU A 10 -17.30 23.64 44.00
N LEU A 11 -16.39 22.99 43.27
CA LEU A 11 -16.60 22.61 41.86
C LEU A 11 -17.60 21.45 41.72
N LEU A 12 -17.65 20.52 42.68
CA LEU A 12 -18.62 19.41 42.68
C LEU A 12 -20.05 19.86 43.06
N LEU A 13 -20.20 20.91 43.87
CA LEU A 13 -21.51 21.48 44.21
C LEU A 13 -22.15 22.28 43.06
N ALA A 14 -21.37 22.73 42.08
CA ALA A 14 -21.88 23.40 40.88
C ALA A 14 -22.40 22.42 39.80
N TRP A 15 -22.25 21.10 40.00
CA TRP A 15 -22.55 20.09 38.97
C TRP A 15 -23.99 19.53 38.99
N ASN A 16 -24.83 19.97 39.94
CA ASN A 16 -26.22 19.50 40.09
C ASN A 16 -27.24 20.66 40.03
N THR A 17 -27.19 21.49 39.00
CA THR A 17 -28.32 22.37 38.65
C THR A 17 -29.12 21.74 37.51
N THR A 18 -30.27 21.19 37.87
CA THR A 18 -31.38 20.86 36.98
C THR A 18 -31.73 22.03 36.07
N ALA A 19 -31.99 21.76 34.79
CA ALA A 19 -32.47 22.68 33.77
C ALA A 19 -33.58 23.60 34.31
N GLY A 20 -33.25 24.89 34.44
CA GLY A 20 -34.20 25.96 34.76
C GLY A 20 -34.65 26.65 33.48
N ALA A 21 -35.93 27.04 33.43
CA ALA A 21 -36.57 27.73 32.32
C ALA A 21 -35.71 28.88 31.74
N LEU A 22 -35.73 29.05 30.41
CA LEU A 22 -35.08 30.13 29.65
C LEU A 22 -35.08 31.48 30.41
N THR A 23 -33.94 31.82 31.04
CA THR A 23 -33.80 33.08 31.77
C THR A 23 -33.23 34.19 30.86
N LEU A 24 -34.10 35.09 30.40
CA LEU A 24 -33.71 36.30 29.68
C LEU A 24 -33.52 37.47 30.66
N THR A 25 -32.61 38.39 30.36
CA THR A 25 -32.44 39.62 31.15
C THR A 25 -33.54 40.64 30.84
N ASP A 26 -33.77 41.60 31.74
CA ASP A 26 -34.75 42.67 31.52
C ASP A 26 -34.47 43.46 30.23
N GLU A 27 -33.19 43.62 29.86
CA GLU A 27 -32.76 44.28 28.62
C GLU A 27 -33.10 43.45 27.37
N GLU A 28 -32.93 42.13 27.43
CA GLU A 28 -33.28 41.20 26.34
C GLU A 28 -34.80 41.09 26.15
N GLN A 29 -35.57 41.05 27.25
CA GLN A 29 -37.03 41.08 27.20
C GLN A 29 -37.57 42.40 26.64
N ALA A 30 -36.97 43.53 27.02
CA ALA A 30 -37.30 44.83 26.45
C ALA A 30 -36.99 44.89 24.94
N TRP A 31 -35.87 44.30 24.52
CA TRP A 31 -35.50 44.22 23.11
C TRP A 31 -36.48 43.38 22.29
N LEU A 32 -36.88 42.19 22.78
CA LEU A 32 -37.87 41.34 22.11
C LEU A 32 -39.23 42.02 22.01
N SER A 33 -39.65 42.71 23.07
CA SER A 33 -40.90 43.47 23.09
C SER A 33 -40.90 44.62 22.06
N ALA A 34 -39.73 45.21 21.79
CA ALA A 34 -39.56 46.24 20.78
C ALA A 34 -39.48 45.70 19.34
N HIS A 35 -39.20 44.40 19.17
CA HIS A 35 -39.01 43.74 17.86
C HIS A 35 -39.93 42.51 17.69
N PRO A 36 -41.27 42.68 17.71
CA PRO A 36 -42.21 41.56 17.61
C PRO A 36 -42.22 40.89 16.23
N GLN A 37 -41.72 41.58 15.21
CA GLN A 37 -41.62 41.07 13.84
C GLN A 37 -40.23 41.36 13.27
N LEU A 38 -39.54 40.30 12.86
CA LEU A 38 -38.18 40.34 12.35
C LEU A 38 -38.11 39.72 10.96
N ARG A 39 -37.20 40.23 10.13
CA ARG A 39 -37.05 39.84 8.74
C ARG A 39 -35.99 38.75 8.60
N LEU A 40 -36.38 37.62 8.03
CA LEU A 40 -35.54 36.44 7.84
C LEU A 40 -35.01 36.39 6.40
N GLY A 41 -33.70 36.31 6.23
CA GLY A 41 -33.08 36.05 4.94
C GLY A 41 -32.85 34.55 4.78
N VAL A 42 -33.42 33.94 3.75
CA VAL A 42 -33.42 32.48 3.53
C VAL A 42 -32.68 32.14 2.25
N ASP A 43 -32.01 30.99 2.22
CA ASP A 43 -31.55 30.39 0.97
C ASP A 43 -32.62 29.46 0.40
N ALA A 44 -33.20 29.82 -0.74
CA ALA A 44 -34.28 29.02 -1.34
C ALA A 44 -33.79 27.76 -2.09
N SER A 45 -32.47 27.61 -2.30
CA SER A 45 -31.88 26.59 -3.17
C SER A 45 -30.86 25.68 -2.48
N TRP A 46 -30.98 25.48 -1.16
CA TRP A 46 -30.02 24.69 -0.37
C TRP A 46 -30.63 23.51 0.43
N PRO A 47 -31.32 22.57 -0.23
CA PRO A 47 -31.87 21.39 0.43
C PRO A 47 -30.78 20.41 0.87
N PRO A 48 -30.89 19.73 2.03
CA PRO A 48 -32.04 19.70 2.94
C PRO A 48 -32.02 20.79 4.03
N PHE A 49 -31.08 21.74 4.00
CA PHE A 49 -30.90 22.73 5.07
C PHE A 49 -31.91 23.86 5.01
N GLU A 50 -32.06 24.50 3.85
CA GLU A 50 -33.04 25.55 3.56
C GLU A 50 -33.47 25.47 2.10
N PHE A 51 -34.77 25.31 1.84
CA PHE A 51 -35.30 25.34 0.49
C PHE A 51 -36.79 25.66 0.50
N ARG A 52 -37.38 25.84 -0.68
CA ARG A 52 -38.83 25.92 -0.83
C ARG A 52 -39.38 24.68 -1.53
N ASP A 53 -40.51 24.19 -1.05
CA ASP A 53 -41.24 23.10 -1.70
C ASP A 53 -41.95 23.56 -2.99
N GLN A 54 -42.61 22.64 -3.68
CA GLN A 54 -43.34 22.92 -4.93
C GLN A 54 -44.50 23.90 -4.74
N GLU A 55 -45.02 24.04 -3.51
CA GLU A 55 -46.04 25.02 -3.16
C GLU A 55 -45.47 26.37 -2.69
N GLY A 56 -44.14 26.54 -2.73
CA GLY A 56 -43.43 27.75 -2.36
C GLY A 56 -43.29 27.97 -0.84
N ARG A 57 -43.56 26.95 -0.01
CA ARG A 57 -43.42 27.03 1.45
C ARG A 57 -41.96 26.81 1.85
N TYR A 58 -41.49 27.60 2.80
CA TYR A 58 -40.14 27.49 3.36
C TYR A 58 -40.03 26.23 4.23
N GLN A 59 -39.13 25.33 3.87
CA GLN A 59 -38.87 24.06 4.53
C GLN A 59 -37.36 23.80 4.67
N GLY A 60 -37.01 22.84 5.53
CA GLY A 60 -35.64 22.41 5.76
C GLY A 60 -35.26 22.41 7.24
N LEU A 61 -34.04 21.97 7.52
CA LEU A 61 -33.50 21.90 8.86
C LEU A 61 -33.52 23.27 9.57
N ALA A 62 -33.09 24.34 8.91
CA ALA A 62 -33.07 25.66 9.54
C ALA A 62 -34.49 26.21 9.75
N ALA A 63 -35.46 25.84 8.89
CA ALA A 63 -36.86 26.20 9.05
C ALA A 63 -37.47 25.60 10.32
N ASP A 64 -37.16 24.33 10.64
CA ASP A 64 -37.62 23.68 11.87
C ASP A 64 -37.01 24.33 13.13
N TYR A 65 -35.73 24.73 13.09
CA TYR A 65 -35.13 25.52 14.17
C TYR A 65 -35.79 26.89 14.34
N ILE A 66 -36.09 27.59 13.24
CA ILE A 66 -36.79 28.87 13.29
C ILE A 66 -38.20 28.72 13.87
N ALA A 67 -38.94 27.68 13.51
CA ALA A 67 -40.27 27.43 14.06
C ALA A 67 -40.22 27.26 15.60
N LEU A 68 -39.23 26.52 16.11
CA LEU A 68 -39.03 26.33 17.55
C LEU A 68 -38.63 27.64 18.26
N ILE A 69 -37.78 28.45 17.63
CA ILE A 69 -37.37 29.75 18.17
C ILE A 69 -38.55 30.72 18.23
N GLN A 70 -39.41 30.74 17.19
CA GLN A 70 -40.63 31.57 17.20
C GLN A 70 -41.58 31.18 18.33
N ASP A 71 -41.74 29.88 18.58
CA ASP A 71 -42.58 29.36 19.67
C ASP A 71 -42.04 29.77 21.05
N ARG A 72 -40.72 29.59 21.29
CA ARG A 72 -40.10 29.91 22.58
C ARG A 72 -39.99 31.42 22.87
N LEU A 73 -39.74 32.23 21.85
CA LEU A 73 -39.54 33.68 22.01
C LEU A 73 -40.83 34.51 21.81
N GLY A 74 -41.89 33.91 21.26
CA GLY A 74 -43.14 34.62 20.97
C GLY A 74 -43.02 35.72 19.90
N ILE A 75 -42.05 35.59 18.99
CA ILE A 75 -41.77 36.55 17.90
C ILE A 75 -42.19 36.01 16.53
N LYS A 76 -42.44 36.90 15.57
CA LYS A 76 -42.76 36.53 14.19
C LYS A 76 -41.56 36.76 13.26
N LEU A 77 -40.96 35.68 12.76
CA LEU A 77 -39.91 35.72 11.75
C LEU A 77 -40.53 35.55 10.36
N GLN A 78 -40.36 36.53 9.48
CA GLN A 78 -40.92 36.51 8.13
C GLN A 78 -39.82 36.43 7.07
N PRO A 79 -39.82 35.40 6.21
CA PRO A 79 -38.90 35.31 5.07
C PRO A 79 -39.07 36.51 4.13
N ILE A 80 -38.00 37.25 3.83
CA ILE A 80 -37.96 38.23 2.74
C ILE A 80 -37.70 37.48 1.43
N GLU A 81 -38.27 37.97 0.32
CA GLU A 81 -38.05 37.42 -1.02
C GLU A 81 -37.01 38.21 -1.83
N PRO A 82 -35.73 37.78 -1.83
CA PRO A 82 -34.77 38.08 -2.88
C PRO A 82 -34.69 36.95 -3.92
N SER A 83 -34.13 37.26 -5.09
CA SER A 83 -34.05 36.36 -6.24
C SER A 83 -32.92 35.32 -6.16
N SER A 84 -31.90 35.53 -5.30
CA SER A 84 -30.74 34.64 -5.13
C SER A 84 -30.05 34.82 -3.77
N TRP A 85 -29.24 33.84 -3.35
CA TRP A 85 -28.43 33.92 -2.12
C TRP A 85 -27.46 35.13 -2.10
N THR A 86 -26.87 35.45 -3.25
CA THR A 86 -26.04 36.64 -3.42
C THR A 86 -26.78 37.93 -3.05
N GLU A 87 -28.05 38.02 -3.42
CA GLU A 87 -28.90 39.16 -3.08
C GLU A 87 -29.28 39.17 -1.60
N VAL A 88 -29.51 38.00 -0.98
CA VAL A 88 -29.70 37.85 0.48
C VAL A 88 -28.51 38.46 1.22
N LEU A 89 -27.28 38.06 0.89
CA LEU A 89 -26.06 38.56 1.54
C LEU A 89 -25.89 40.07 1.33
N ALA A 90 -26.19 40.58 0.12
CA ALA A 90 -26.13 42.01 -0.17
C ALA A 90 -27.16 42.82 0.65
N GLN A 91 -28.35 42.25 0.89
CA GLN A 91 -29.38 42.86 1.74
C GLN A 91 -29.00 42.82 3.23
N ALA A 92 -28.38 41.73 3.69
CA ALA A 92 -27.86 41.61 5.05
C ALA A 92 -26.76 42.66 5.33
N ARG A 93 -25.83 42.86 4.38
CA ARG A 93 -24.80 43.91 4.47
C ARG A 93 -25.39 45.32 4.52
N LYS A 94 -26.59 45.54 3.99
CA LYS A 94 -27.33 46.82 4.02
C LYS A 94 -28.27 46.95 5.25
N GLY A 95 -28.25 46.00 6.19
CA GLY A 95 -29.13 46.00 7.37
C GLY A 95 -30.63 45.79 7.03
N ARG A 96 -30.93 45.19 5.87
CA ARG A 96 -32.31 44.92 5.44
C ARG A 96 -32.84 43.54 5.85
N ILE A 97 -31.97 42.69 6.38
CA ILE A 97 -32.29 41.39 6.96
C ILE A 97 -31.86 41.43 8.42
N ASP A 98 -32.72 40.91 9.30
CA ASP A 98 -32.47 40.89 10.74
C ASP A 98 -31.88 39.55 11.20
N LEU A 99 -32.20 38.45 10.50
CA LEU A 99 -31.68 37.11 10.80
C LEU A 99 -31.40 36.29 9.54
N LEU A 100 -30.25 35.61 9.52
CA LEU A 100 -29.90 34.55 8.59
C LEU A 100 -29.85 33.22 9.38
N PRO A 101 -30.71 32.25 9.08
CA PRO A 101 -30.86 31.05 9.90
C PRO A 101 -29.81 29.98 9.58
N GLY A 102 -29.33 29.87 8.34
CA GLY A 102 -28.28 28.94 7.94
C GLY A 102 -27.12 29.65 7.24
N ILE A 103 -26.07 30.00 7.99
CA ILE A 103 -24.87 30.60 7.40
C ILE A 103 -23.59 30.20 8.16
N MET A 104 -22.51 29.97 7.42
CA MET A 104 -21.20 29.74 8.01
C MET A 104 -20.43 31.06 8.16
N SER A 105 -19.74 31.20 9.29
CA SER A 105 -18.83 32.30 9.57
C SER A 105 -17.57 32.18 8.68
N THR A 106 -17.33 33.20 7.86
CA THR A 106 -16.08 33.38 7.11
C THR A 106 -15.43 34.71 7.50
N PRO A 107 -14.11 34.89 7.27
CA PRO A 107 -13.44 36.16 7.55
C PRO A 107 -14.11 37.37 6.90
N GLU A 108 -14.64 37.21 5.67
CA GLU A 108 -15.35 38.28 4.97
C GLU A 108 -16.69 38.64 5.65
N ARG A 109 -17.41 37.65 6.18
CA ARG A 109 -18.74 37.84 6.78
C ARG A 109 -18.70 38.39 8.20
N GLN A 110 -17.67 38.03 8.97
CA GLN A 110 -17.47 38.56 10.34
C GLN A 110 -17.32 40.10 10.36
N ALA A 111 -16.94 40.71 9.24
CA ALA A 111 -16.83 42.15 9.12
C ALA A 111 -18.18 42.89 9.28
N TYR A 112 -19.31 42.26 8.95
CA TYR A 112 -20.63 42.91 8.99
C TYR A 112 -21.73 42.11 9.70
N LEU A 113 -21.49 40.82 10.00
CA LEU A 113 -22.41 39.95 10.74
C LEU A 113 -21.83 39.53 12.09
N ALA A 114 -22.72 39.37 13.07
CA ALA A 114 -22.47 38.66 14.32
C ALA A 114 -23.10 37.26 14.23
N PHE A 115 -22.44 36.26 14.80
CA PHE A 115 -22.82 34.85 14.68
C PHE A 115 -23.12 34.25 16.06
N THR A 116 -24.11 33.37 16.09
CA THR A 116 -24.36 32.42 17.18
C THR A 116 -23.30 31.31 17.20
N ARG A 117 -23.31 30.48 18.23
CA ARG A 117 -22.56 29.22 18.21
C ARG A 117 -23.11 28.31 17.10
N PRO A 118 -22.23 27.61 16.35
CA PRO A 118 -22.67 26.73 15.28
C PRO A 118 -23.49 25.58 15.86
N TYR A 119 -24.73 25.45 15.38
CA TYR A 119 -25.69 24.43 15.81
C TYR A 119 -25.64 23.15 14.97
N LEU A 120 -24.90 23.16 13.86
CA LEU A 120 -24.63 21.97 13.06
C LEU A 120 -23.23 22.04 12.42
N ASP A 121 -22.53 20.90 12.37
CA ASP A 121 -21.16 20.78 11.86
C ASP A 121 -21.03 19.58 10.91
N PHE A 122 -20.62 19.79 9.66
CA PHE A 122 -20.52 18.74 8.65
C PHE A 122 -19.32 18.92 7.70
N PRO A 123 -18.78 17.84 7.10
CA PRO A 123 -17.63 17.94 6.21
C PRO A 123 -17.96 18.66 4.89
N ILE A 124 -16.97 19.39 4.36
CA ILE A 124 -16.96 19.89 2.98
C ILE A 124 -16.15 18.88 2.16
N VAL A 125 -16.78 18.32 1.12
CA VAL A 125 -16.28 17.16 0.38
C VAL A 125 -15.96 17.52 -1.08
N ILE A 126 -15.13 16.67 -1.69
CA ILE A 126 -14.77 16.70 -3.11
C ILE A 126 -15.56 15.60 -3.81
N LEU A 127 -16.34 15.96 -4.82
CA LEU A 127 -17.10 15.03 -5.67
C LEU A 127 -16.43 14.94 -7.03
N ALA A 128 -16.40 13.73 -7.59
CA ALA A 128 -15.83 13.44 -8.90
C ALA A 128 -16.76 12.49 -9.70
N HIS A 129 -16.55 12.43 -11.01
CA HIS A 129 -17.27 11.56 -11.94
C HIS A 129 -16.49 10.26 -12.22
N LYS A 130 -17.17 9.11 -12.27
CA LYS A 130 -16.61 7.79 -12.55
C LYS A 130 -16.16 7.71 -14.02
N GLY A 131 -14.91 8.08 -14.26
CA GLY A 131 -14.30 8.11 -15.59
C GLY A 131 -13.36 9.31 -15.79
N GLY A 132 -13.49 10.35 -14.96
CA GLY A 132 -12.65 11.54 -14.97
C GLY A 132 -11.52 11.53 -13.94
N ALA A 133 -10.96 12.71 -13.66
CA ALA A 133 -9.94 12.90 -12.64
C ALA A 133 -10.46 12.49 -11.25
N GLN A 134 -9.60 11.90 -10.41
CA GLN A 134 -9.98 11.37 -9.09
C GLN A 134 -9.26 12.10 -7.93
N PRO A 135 -9.51 13.41 -7.74
CA PRO A 135 -8.85 14.16 -6.68
C PRO A 135 -9.34 13.71 -5.31
N ARG A 136 -8.40 13.39 -4.40
CA ARG A 136 -8.71 12.91 -3.04
C ARG A 136 -8.49 13.97 -1.96
N ASN A 137 -7.74 15.01 -2.28
CA ASN A 137 -7.41 16.10 -1.37
C ASN A 137 -7.30 17.44 -2.13
N LEU A 138 -7.09 18.55 -1.40
CA LEU A 138 -6.97 19.89 -1.99
C LEU A 138 -5.78 20.04 -2.98
N GLN A 139 -4.67 19.34 -2.77
CA GLN A 139 -3.50 19.44 -3.65
C GLN A 139 -3.78 18.80 -5.01
N ASP A 140 -4.58 17.74 -5.04
CA ASP A 140 -4.97 17.06 -6.28
C ASP A 140 -5.92 17.92 -7.15
N LEU A 141 -6.46 19.01 -6.62
CA LEU A 141 -7.35 19.92 -7.35
C LEU A 141 -6.57 20.93 -8.22
N TYR A 142 -5.26 21.09 -8.03
CA TYR A 142 -4.47 22.04 -8.81
C TYR A 142 -4.38 21.60 -10.28
N GLY A 143 -4.75 22.50 -11.18
CA GLY A 143 -4.81 22.22 -12.63
C GLY A 143 -6.17 21.68 -13.12
N LEU A 144 -7.11 21.39 -12.22
CA LEU A 144 -8.47 20.93 -12.55
C LEU A 144 -9.47 22.09 -12.53
N LYS A 145 -10.55 22.00 -13.32
CA LYS A 145 -11.72 22.90 -13.25
C LYS A 145 -12.63 22.46 -12.11
N ILE A 146 -12.78 23.31 -11.10
CA ILE A 146 -13.48 22.96 -9.87
C ILE A 146 -14.75 23.78 -9.76
N ALA A 147 -15.91 23.14 -9.77
CA ALA A 147 -17.16 23.87 -9.56
C ALA A 147 -17.43 24.09 -8.06
N VAL A 148 -17.87 25.30 -7.74
CA VAL A 148 -18.29 25.71 -6.41
C VAL A 148 -19.56 26.56 -6.53
N VAL A 149 -20.41 26.52 -5.51
CA VAL A 149 -21.60 27.38 -5.49
C VAL A 149 -21.18 28.82 -5.16
N GLU A 150 -21.65 29.76 -5.97
CA GLU A 150 -21.31 31.16 -5.83
C GLU A 150 -21.73 31.70 -4.45
N ASN A 151 -20.86 32.49 -3.83
CA ASN A 151 -21.04 33.06 -2.48
C ASN A 151 -21.43 32.05 -1.37
N TYR A 152 -21.14 30.77 -1.56
CA TYR A 152 -21.17 29.79 -0.46
C TYR A 152 -19.82 29.75 0.25
N ALA A 153 -19.80 29.19 1.46
CA ALA A 153 -18.58 29.13 2.27
C ALA A 153 -17.40 28.42 1.58
N PRO A 154 -17.57 27.29 0.86
CA PRO A 154 -16.48 26.67 0.11
C PRO A 154 -15.87 27.60 -0.94
N HIS A 155 -16.69 28.38 -1.65
CA HIS A 155 -16.20 29.33 -2.65
C HIS A 155 -15.36 30.45 -2.01
N GLU A 156 -15.83 31.06 -0.91
CA GLU A 156 -15.07 32.08 -0.20
C GLU A 156 -13.76 31.52 0.39
N LEU A 157 -13.81 30.36 1.05
CA LEU A 157 -12.65 29.74 1.68
C LEU A 157 -11.57 29.35 0.65
N LEU A 158 -11.96 28.70 -0.45
CA LEU A 158 -11.03 28.30 -1.50
C LEU A 158 -10.45 29.51 -2.21
N ARG A 159 -11.27 30.53 -2.52
CA ARG A 159 -10.78 31.77 -3.14
C ARG A 159 -9.79 32.52 -2.25
N THR A 160 -9.99 32.51 -0.93
CA THR A 160 -9.10 33.22 0.02
C THR A 160 -7.82 32.45 0.33
N HIS A 161 -7.89 31.14 0.54
CA HIS A 161 -6.74 30.34 0.97
C HIS A 161 -5.99 29.66 -0.19
N HIS A 162 -6.65 29.48 -1.34
CA HIS A 162 -6.11 28.78 -2.51
C HIS A 162 -6.46 29.53 -3.82
N PRO A 163 -5.95 30.77 -4.00
CA PRO A 163 -6.32 31.63 -5.13
C PRO A 163 -5.90 31.10 -6.50
N ASP A 164 -4.95 30.17 -6.55
CA ASP A 164 -4.44 29.56 -7.79
C ASP A 164 -5.32 28.40 -8.31
N LEU A 165 -6.36 28.00 -7.58
CA LEU A 165 -7.32 27.00 -8.04
C LEU A 165 -8.24 27.58 -9.12
N ASN A 166 -8.52 26.79 -10.15
CA ASN A 166 -9.42 27.18 -11.23
C ASN A 166 -10.89 26.95 -10.84
N LEU A 167 -11.43 27.90 -10.06
CA LEU A 167 -12.79 27.84 -9.54
C LEU A 167 -13.82 28.33 -10.57
N VAL A 168 -14.84 27.52 -10.81
CA VAL A 168 -16.01 27.85 -11.63
C VAL A 168 -17.20 28.06 -10.71
N ALA A 169 -17.57 29.32 -10.49
CA ALA A 169 -18.71 29.68 -9.65
C ALA A 169 -20.03 29.42 -10.38
N MET A 170 -20.94 28.72 -9.72
CA MET A 170 -22.24 28.29 -10.26
C MET A 170 -23.39 28.71 -9.32
N PRO A 171 -24.61 28.93 -9.82
CA PRO A 171 -25.69 29.54 -9.02
C PRO A 171 -26.27 28.66 -7.91
N ASN A 172 -26.20 27.33 -8.01
CA ASN A 172 -26.74 26.40 -7.00
C ASN A 172 -26.10 25.00 -7.06
N VAL A 173 -26.33 24.18 -6.04
CA VAL A 173 -25.78 22.81 -5.94
C VAL A 173 -26.20 21.91 -7.11
N SER A 174 -27.43 22.03 -7.61
CA SER A 174 -27.87 21.23 -8.76
C SER A 174 -27.07 21.54 -10.02
N SER A 175 -26.76 22.81 -10.27
CA SER A 175 -25.96 23.23 -11.43
C SER A 175 -24.51 22.78 -11.36
N THR A 176 -23.89 22.73 -10.16
CA THR A 176 -22.53 22.20 -10.02
C THR A 176 -22.49 20.69 -10.29
N LEU A 177 -23.47 19.93 -9.79
CA LEU A 177 -23.55 18.49 -10.03
C LEU A 177 -23.87 18.14 -11.48
N GLN A 178 -24.74 18.90 -12.15
CA GLN A 178 -25.00 18.73 -13.58
C GLN A 178 -23.75 19.00 -14.41
N ALA A 179 -23.01 20.08 -14.10
CA ALA A 179 -21.76 20.37 -14.80
C ALA A 179 -20.72 19.24 -14.63
N LEU A 180 -20.67 18.61 -13.45
CA LEU A 180 -19.78 17.47 -13.20
C LEU A 180 -20.24 16.21 -13.92
N ALA A 181 -21.55 15.95 -13.98
CA ALA A 181 -22.11 14.83 -14.73
C ALA A 181 -21.91 14.96 -16.25
N THR A 182 -21.83 16.18 -16.76
CA THR A 182 -21.57 16.46 -18.19
C THR A 182 -20.08 16.64 -18.51
N ASP A 183 -19.17 16.33 -17.58
CA ASP A 183 -17.71 16.53 -17.69
C ASP A 183 -17.30 17.98 -18.09
N ALA A 184 -18.14 18.97 -17.77
CA ALA A 184 -17.84 20.39 -18.02
C ALA A 184 -16.86 20.96 -16.98
N VAL A 185 -16.78 20.30 -15.82
CA VAL A 185 -15.88 20.54 -14.69
C VAL A 185 -15.35 19.19 -14.21
N ASP A 186 -14.14 19.17 -13.69
CA ASP A 186 -13.45 17.93 -13.30
C ASP A 186 -13.81 17.48 -11.87
N ALA A 187 -14.16 18.43 -11.00
CA ALA A 187 -14.54 18.17 -9.62
C ALA A 187 -15.52 19.21 -9.09
N VAL A 188 -16.29 18.85 -8.06
CA VAL A 188 -17.16 19.78 -7.31
C VAL A 188 -16.71 19.80 -5.85
N VAL A 189 -16.54 20.98 -5.27
CA VAL A 189 -16.32 21.14 -3.83
C VAL A 189 -17.57 21.74 -3.19
N GLY A 190 -18.21 20.97 -2.31
CA GLY A 190 -19.49 21.33 -1.73
C GLY A 190 -19.80 20.57 -0.46
N ASP A 191 -20.98 20.78 0.10
CA ASP A 191 -21.42 20.05 1.26
C ASP A 191 -21.98 18.67 0.91
N LEU A 192 -21.72 17.69 1.77
CA LEU A 192 -22.08 16.29 1.53
C LEU A 192 -23.60 16.07 1.49
N ALA A 193 -24.34 16.66 2.44
CA ALA A 193 -25.76 16.39 2.62
C ALA A 193 -26.60 16.91 1.45
N SER A 194 -26.34 18.15 0.99
CA SER A 194 -27.05 18.75 -0.14
C SER A 194 -26.67 18.09 -1.45
N SER A 195 -25.41 17.65 -1.58
CA SER A 195 -24.96 16.90 -2.75
C SER A 195 -25.67 15.55 -2.85
N ILE A 196 -25.72 14.77 -1.77
CA ILE A 196 -26.47 13.49 -1.74
C ILE A 196 -27.96 13.71 -1.99
N TRP A 197 -28.55 14.74 -1.38
CA TRP A 197 -29.96 15.06 -1.57
C TRP A 197 -30.28 15.39 -3.02
N SER A 198 -29.44 16.24 -3.65
CA SER A 198 -29.61 16.67 -5.04
C SER A 198 -29.31 15.54 -6.03
N LEU A 199 -28.32 14.68 -5.77
CA LEU A 199 -28.04 13.48 -6.56
C LEU A 199 -29.25 12.54 -6.62
N ARG A 200 -29.93 12.32 -5.49
CA ARG A 200 -31.14 11.48 -5.42
C ARG A 200 -32.30 12.05 -6.24
N GLN A 201 -32.45 13.38 -6.28
CA GLN A 201 -33.52 14.04 -7.03
C GLN A 201 -33.23 14.12 -8.53
N LEU A 202 -31.99 14.46 -8.90
CA LEU A 202 -31.58 14.65 -10.29
C LEU A 202 -31.33 13.32 -11.02
N LYS A 203 -31.25 12.19 -10.30
CA LYS A 203 -30.97 10.85 -10.84
C LYS A 203 -29.71 10.84 -11.72
N LEU A 204 -28.68 11.57 -11.28
CA LEU A 204 -27.38 11.61 -11.97
C LEU A 204 -26.56 10.38 -11.56
N ASP A 205 -26.18 9.57 -12.54
CA ASP A 205 -25.35 8.39 -12.35
C ASP A 205 -23.86 8.73 -12.51
N GLY A 206 -22.99 7.90 -11.93
CA GLY A 206 -21.53 8.04 -12.09
C GLY A 206 -20.84 9.02 -11.13
N LEU A 207 -21.56 9.78 -10.31
CA LEU A 207 -20.96 10.71 -9.35
C LEU A 207 -20.67 10.04 -7.99
N TYR A 208 -19.52 10.34 -7.38
CA TYR A 208 -19.15 9.82 -6.06
C TYR A 208 -18.28 10.81 -5.26
N VAL A 209 -18.20 10.60 -3.94
CA VAL A 209 -17.30 11.36 -3.06
C VAL A 209 -15.88 10.83 -3.24
N SER A 210 -15.01 11.65 -3.82
CA SER A 210 -13.62 11.30 -4.12
C SER A 210 -12.67 11.62 -2.97
N GLY A 211 -13.00 12.62 -2.15
CA GLY A 211 -12.16 13.05 -1.04
C GLY A 211 -12.84 14.03 -0.08
N GLU A 212 -12.14 14.38 0.99
CA GLU A 212 -12.57 15.41 1.95
C GLU A 212 -11.61 16.61 1.91
N THR A 213 -12.13 17.79 2.20
CA THR A 213 -11.31 18.99 2.42
C THR A 213 -11.00 19.14 3.92
N PRO A 214 -9.92 19.85 4.32
CA PRO A 214 -9.67 20.20 5.72
C PRO A 214 -10.70 21.17 6.28
N TYR A 215 -11.60 21.70 5.45
CA TYR A 215 -12.65 22.61 5.85
C TYR A 215 -13.91 21.85 6.24
N ARG A 216 -14.60 22.36 7.26
CA ARG A 216 -15.89 21.85 7.71
C ARG A 216 -16.89 22.98 7.74
N TYR A 217 -18.11 22.68 7.33
CA TYR A 217 -19.22 23.59 7.38
C TYR A 217 -19.67 23.73 8.83
N GLN A 218 -19.51 24.93 9.41
CA GLN A 218 -19.99 25.27 10.75
C GLN A 218 -21.23 26.14 10.61
N LEU A 219 -22.40 25.49 10.54
CA LEU A 219 -23.67 26.17 10.32
C LEU A 219 -24.11 26.89 11.59
N ALA A 220 -24.27 28.20 11.50
CA ALA A 220 -24.72 29.06 12.58
C ALA A 220 -25.84 29.98 12.09
N MET A 221 -26.51 30.64 13.03
CA MET A 221 -27.38 31.78 12.74
C MET A 221 -26.57 33.07 12.81
N ALA A 222 -26.89 34.04 11.96
CA ALA A 222 -26.23 35.33 11.96
C ALA A 222 -27.21 36.50 11.90
N ALA A 223 -26.84 37.60 12.54
CA ALA A 223 -27.58 38.86 12.55
C ALA A 223 -26.60 40.01 12.23
N PRO A 224 -27.07 41.18 11.78
CA PRO A 224 -26.22 42.36 11.62
C PRO A 224 -25.42 42.69 12.90
N GLN A 225 -24.19 43.19 12.76
CA GLN A 225 -23.32 43.56 13.90
C GLN A 225 -23.97 44.49 14.94
N GLU A 226 -24.96 45.28 14.52
CA GLU A 226 -25.72 46.21 15.38
C GLU A 226 -26.73 45.48 16.29
N GLN A 227 -27.09 44.23 15.99
CA GLN A 227 -28.08 43.42 16.71
C GLN A 227 -27.43 42.29 17.54
N LYS A 228 -26.25 42.51 18.13
CA LYS A 228 -25.55 41.52 18.97
C LYS A 228 -26.39 40.99 20.14
N ILE A 229 -27.28 41.80 20.67
CA ILE A 229 -28.20 41.39 21.74
C ILE A 229 -29.09 40.22 21.27
N PHE A 230 -29.50 40.21 20.00
CA PHE A 230 -30.33 39.13 19.46
C PHE A 230 -29.56 37.81 19.35
N ILE A 231 -28.27 37.87 18.99
CA ILE A 231 -27.38 36.70 19.01
C ILE A 231 -27.28 36.10 20.42
N GLY A 232 -27.14 36.94 21.45
CA GLY A 232 -27.11 36.48 22.84
C GLY A 232 -28.41 35.79 23.27
N ILE A 233 -29.56 36.29 22.80
CA ILE A 233 -30.87 35.66 23.02
C ILE A 233 -30.94 34.31 22.31
N LEU A 234 -30.54 34.24 21.04
CA LEU A 234 -30.55 32.99 20.26
C LEU A 234 -29.64 31.92 20.88
N ASP A 235 -28.43 32.28 21.32
CA ASP A 235 -27.53 31.34 22.01
C ASP A 235 -28.16 30.78 23.31
N LYS A 236 -28.92 31.59 24.07
CA LYS A 236 -29.65 31.13 25.25
C LYS A 236 -30.78 30.17 24.89
N VAL A 237 -31.52 30.47 23.82
CA VAL A 237 -32.60 29.59 23.33
C VAL A 237 -32.02 28.25 22.86
N MET A 238 -30.91 28.26 22.11
CA MET A 238 -30.24 27.04 21.67
C MET A 238 -29.68 26.23 22.83
N ALA A 239 -29.16 26.88 23.89
CA ALA A 239 -28.66 26.21 25.09
C ALA A 239 -29.77 25.58 25.96
N ASP A 240 -31.00 26.10 25.86
CA ASP A 240 -32.20 25.58 26.54
C ASP A 240 -32.87 24.42 25.77
N MET A 241 -32.44 24.11 24.55
CA MET A 241 -32.97 22.98 23.79
C MET A 241 -32.44 21.65 24.34
N SER A 242 -33.33 20.68 24.53
CA SER A 242 -32.95 19.33 24.95
C SER A 242 -32.22 18.57 23.83
N SER A 243 -31.35 17.65 24.20
CA SER A 243 -30.66 16.78 23.24
C SER A 243 -31.62 15.95 22.39
N SER A 244 -32.80 15.59 22.92
CA SER A 244 -33.87 14.91 22.18
C SER A 244 -34.52 15.79 21.11
N GLU A 245 -34.75 17.08 21.39
CA GLU A 245 -35.34 18.02 20.40
C GLU A 245 -34.37 18.25 19.24
N VAL A 246 -33.09 18.48 19.56
CA VAL A 246 -32.02 18.65 18.57
C VAL A 246 -31.88 17.41 17.70
N SER A 247 -31.83 16.22 18.32
CA SER A 247 -31.71 14.96 17.60
C SER A 247 -32.92 14.70 16.69
N HIS A 248 -34.14 15.00 17.15
CA HIS A 248 -35.35 14.83 16.34
C HIS A 248 -35.35 15.72 15.08
N ILE A 249 -34.94 16.98 15.20
CA ILE A 249 -34.83 17.90 14.05
C ILE A 249 -33.75 17.42 13.07
N GLN A 250 -32.55 17.09 13.57
CA GLN A 250 -31.44 16.66 12.72
C GLN A 250 -31.69 15.31 12.04
N GLN A 251 -32.26 14.34 12.75
CA GLN A 251 -32.56 13.01 12.22
C GLN A 251 -33.59 13.05 11.08
N ARG A 252 -34.57 13.97 11.16
CA ARG A 252 -35.59 14.16 10.13
C ARG A 252 -35.02 14.59 8.78
N TRP A 253 -34.01 15.45 8.78
CA TRP A 253 -33.49 16.08 7.54
C TRP A 253 -32.17 15.47 7.06
N VAL A 254 -31.29 15.06 7.97
CA VAL A 254 -29.88 14.71 7.65
C VAL A 254 -29.46 13.32 8.16
N GLY A 255 -30.28 12.68 9.01
CA GLY A 255 -30.00 11.34 9.57
C GLY A 255 -28.88 11.31 10.62
N ASN A 256 -28.53 10.13 11.14
CA ASN A 256 -27.55 9.94 12.25
C ASN A 256 -26.08 10.23 11.88
N VAL A 257 -25.80 10.76 10.69
CA VAL A 257 -24.46 10.69 10.07
C VAL A 257 -23.57 11.87 10.45
N ILE A 258 -24.09 12.94 11.08
CA ILE A 258 -23.39 14.24 11.03
C ILE A 258 -22.85 14.79 12.36
N ASP A 259 -23.42 14.48 13.54
CA ASP A 259 -22.94 15.12 14.78
C ASP A 259 -22.07 14.18 15.65
N GLN A 260 -20.75 14.21 15.45
CA GLN A 260 -19.78 13.54 16.32
C GLN A 260 -19.49 14.29 17.63
N ARG A 261 -20.11 15.46 17.89
CA ARG A 261 -19.81 16.25 19.10
C ARG A 261 -20.34 15.59 20.37
N THR A 262 -21.44 14.83 20.30
CA THR A 262 -21.98 14.09 21.46
C THR A 262 -20.99 13.04 21.96
N PHE A 263 -20.30 12.34 21.04
CA PHE A 263 -19.27 11.36 21.38
C PHE A 263 -18.09 12.00 22.14
N TRP A 264 -17.56 13.12 21.65
CA TRP A 264 -16.45 13.81 22.32
C TRP A 264 -16.87 14.50 23.63
N HIS A 265 -18.10 15.03 23.71
CA HIS A 265 -18.59 15.63 24.94
C HIS A 265 -18.74 14.58 26.04
N ASP A 266 -19.33 13.41 25.74
CA ASP A 266 -19.45 12.32 26.69
C ASP A 266 -18.07 11.73 27.05
N MET A 267 -17.16 11.61 26.07
CA MET A 267 -15.79 11.17 26.33
C MET A 267 -14.97 12.18 27.16
N LEU A 268 -15.22 13.49 27.03
CA LEU A 268 -14.55 14.53 27.82
C LEU A 268 -15.17 14.69 29.20
N LEU A 269 -16.50 14.59 29.32
CA LEU A 269 -17.22 14.72 30.58
C LEU A 269 -16.91 13.55 31.53
N TYR A 270 -16.80 12.33 30.98
CA TYR A 270 -16.55 11.12 31.76
C TYR A 270 -15.11 10.59 31.67
N GLY A 271 -14.41 10.80 30.55
CA GLY A 271 -13.05 10.30 30.33
C GLY A 271 -11.94 11.20 30.87
N LEU A 272 -12.09 12.53 30.81
CA LEU A 272 -11.06 13.47 31.28
C LEU A 272 -10.77 13.36 32.80
N PRO A 273 -11.78 13.20 33.69
CA PRO A 273 -11.53 12.97 35.11
C PRO A 273 -10.80 11.64 35.36
N GLY A 274 -11.14 10.59 34.60
CA GLY A 274 -10.48 9.28 34.67
C GLY A 274 -9.03 9.34 34.22
N VAL A 275 -8.74 10.07 33.12
CA VAL A 275 -7.39 10.27 32.59
C VAL A 275 -6.55 11.14 33.52
N LEU A 276 -7.12 12.20 34.13
CA LEU A 276 -6.40 13.05 35.09
C LEU A 276 -6.02 12.30 36.37
N LEU A 277 -6.89 11.41 36.85
CA LEU A 277 -6.59 10.51 37.97
C LEU A 277 -5.46 9.53 37.60
N LEU A 278 -5.51 8.98 36.39
CA LEU A 278 -4.50 8.05 35.88
C LEU A 278 -3.14 8.73 35.66
N VAL A 279 -3.13 9.96 35.15
CA VAL A 279 -1.93 10.78 34.95
C VAL A 279 -1.33 11.22 36.29
N ALA A 280 -2.14 11.51 37.31
CA ALA A 280 -1.64 11.80 38.65
C ALA A 280 -0.97 10.57 39.30
N ILE A 281 -1.57 9.39 39.15
CA ILE A 281 -0.99 8.11 39.60
C ILE A 281 0.29 7.82 38.81
N LEU A 282 0.27 7.99 37.48
CA LEU A 282 1.41 7.78 36.60
C LEU A 282 2.55 8.77 36.89
N ALA A 283 2.26 10.03 37.23
CA ALA A 283 3.27 11.02 37.59
C ALA A 283 3.96 10.71 38.93
N VAL A 284 3.24 10.16 39.90
CA VAL A 284 3.81 9.67 41.17
C VAL A 284 4.70 8.45 40.93
N VAL A 285 4.25 7.51 40.09
CA VAL A 285 5.02 6.33 39.69
C VAL A 285 6.26 6.73 38.87
N ILE A 286 6.13 7.63 37.90
CA ILE A 286 7.24 8.16 37.07
C ILE A 286 8.25 8.94 37.92
N ARG A 287 7.83 9.68 38.95
CA ARG A 287 8.75 10.40 39.84
C ARG A 287 9.58 9.45 40.71
N ILE A 288 8.99 8.32 41.12
CA ILE A 288 9.70 7.24 41.83
C ILE A 288 10.62 6.47 40.86
N ASN A 289 10.16 6.21 39.62
CA ASN A 289 10.89 5.44 38.62
C ASN A 289 12.04 6.24 37.95
N ARG A 290 11.87 7.54 37.72
CA ARG A 290 12.93 8.43 37.18
C ARG A 290 14.13 8.56 38.13
N ARG A 291 13.92 8.44 39.44
CA ARG A 291 15.00 8.48 40.44
C ARG A 291 15.86 7.21 40.43
N LEU A 292 15.33 6.08 39.95
CA LEU A 292 16.05 4.80 39.80
C LEU A 292 16.62 4.62 38.38
N SER A 293 15.89 5.07 37.36
CA SER A 293 16.25 4.84 35.96
C SER A 293 17.41 5.72 35.47
N SER A 294 17.66 6.91 36.04
CA SER A 294 18.76 7.78 35.57
C SER A 294 20.15 7.24 35.91
N GLU A 295 20.28 6.46 36.98
CA GLU A 295 21.56 5.89 37.42
C GLU A 295 21.95 4.66 36.57
N ILE A 296 20.95 3.89 36.12
CA ILE A 296 21.14 2.65 35.37
C ILE A 296 21.24 2.92 33.85
N SER A 297 20.47 3.87 33.32
CA SER A 297 20.45 4.18 31.88
C SER A 297 21.79 4.74 31.37
N ARG A 298 22.62 5.33 32.24
CA ARG A 298 23.94 5.85 31.87
C ARG A 298 24.99 4.75 31.70
N ARG A 299 24.84 3.59 32.37
CA ARG A 299 25.71 2.42 32.16
C ARG A 299 25.26 1.54 31.00
N ILE A 300 23.95 1.40 30.81
CA ILE A 300 23.38 0.55 29.76
C ILE A 300 23.52 1.18 28.37
N ALA A 301 23.44 2.52 28.25
CA ALA A 301 23.61 3.21 26.97
C ALA A 301 25.01 3.00 26.35
N LEU A 302 26.07 2.87 27.17
CA LEU A 302 27.44 2.62 26.71
C LEU A 302 27.67 1.15 26.29
N GLU A 303 26.95 0.19 26.88
CA GLU A 303 27.06 -1.24 26.52
C GLU A 303 26.18 -1.62 25.30
N GLN A 304 25.03 -0.97 25.14
CA GLN A 304 24.15 -1.18 23.98
C GLN A 304 24.71 -0.53 22.69
N GLU A 305 25.43 0.57 22.80
CA GLU A 305 26.09 1.20 21.66
C GLU A 305 27.24 0.32 21.11
N LEU A 306 27.93 -0.43 22.00
CA LEU A 306 28.98 -1.37 21.62
C LEU A 306 28.44 -2.63 20.91
N ARG A 307 27.30 -3.19 21.39
CA ARG A 307 26.70 -4.41 20.82
C ARG A 307 25.85 -4.17 19.57
N SER A 308 25.19 -3.01 19.47
CA SER A 308 24.43 -2.62 18.27
C SER A 308 25.35 -2.34 17.07
N SER A 309 26.58 -1.88 17.32
CA SER A 309 27.62 -1.73 16.30
C SER A 309 28.04 -3.11 15.76
N GLU A 310 28.30 -4.09 16.65
CA GLU A 310 28.76 -5.45 16.27
C GLU A 310 27.77 -6.24 15.39
N TYR A 311 26.46 -6.16 15.68
CA TYR A 311 25.44 -6.86 14.90
C TYR A 311 25.13 -6.18 13.55
N HIS A 312 25.22 -4.86 13.48
CA HIS A 312 25.05 -4.12 12.24
C HIS A 312 26.21 -4.39 11.26
N TYR A 313 27.45 -4.47 11.76
CA TYR A 313 28.62 -4.82 10.94
C TYR A 313 28.58 -6.27 10.42
N ARG A 314 28.08 -7.23 11.21
CA ARG A 314 28.03 -8.65 10.79
C ARG A 314 27.01 -8.91 9.68
N GLY A 315 25.83 -8.29 9.76
CA GLY A 315 24.81 -8.38 8.71
C GLY A 315 25.17 -7.60 7.42
N LEU A 316 25.97 -6.53 7.53
CA LEU A 316 26.49 -5.81 6.35
C LEU A 316 27.56 -6.61 5.60
N VAL A 317 28.39 -7.39 6.30
CA VAL A 317 29.44 -8.22 5.68
C VAL A 317 28.85 -9.46 4.98
N GLU A 318 27.79 -10.06 5.53
CA GLU A 318 27.14 -11.26 4.95
C GLU A 318 26.23 -10.95 3.75
N SER A 319 25.88 -9.67 3.51
CA SER A 319 25.10 -9.23 2.35
C SER A 319 25.96 -8.69 1.19
N LEU A 320 27.26 -8.47 1.41
CA LEU A 320 28.22 -8.08 0.39
C LEU A 320 28.89 -9.35 -0.15
N SER A 321 28.89 -9.57 -1.46
CA SER A 321 29.67 -10.66 -2.10
C SER A 321 31.18 -10.33 -2.10
N ALA A 322 31.77 -10.21 -0.91
CA ALA A 322 33.14 -9.75 -0.68
C ALA A 322 33.88 -10.65 0.31
N ILE A 323 35.17 -10.89 0.08
CA ILE A 323 36.03 -11.67 0.97
C ILE A 323 36.63 -10.72 2.00
N ALA A 324 36.35 -10.95 3.29
CA ALA A 324 36.98 -10.23 4.39
C ALA A 324 38.21 -10.99 4.91
N TRP A 325 39.34 -10.30 5.08
CA TRP A 325 40.59 -10.91 5.51
C TRP A 325 41.38 -10.01 6.48
N GLU A 326 42.28 -10.63 7.24
CA GLU A 326 43.26 -9.97 8.10
C GLU A 326 44.63 -10.62 7.89
N ALA A 327 45.71 -9.83 7.87
CA ALA A 327 47.07 -10.29 7.64
C ALA A 327 48.10 -9.49 8.46
N ASP A 328 49.26 -10.08 8.73
CA ASP A 328 50.39 -9.37 9.32
C ASP A 328 50.99 -8.38 8.29
N ALA A 329 51.22 -7.14 8.71
CA ALA A 329 51.72 -6.09 7.83
C ALA A 329 53.17 -6.28 7.36
N ASN A 330 53.96 -7.14 8.00
CA ASN A 330 55.37 -7.33 7.67
C ASN A 330 55.62 -8.43 6.64
N ASP A 331 54.83 -9.50 6.69
CA ASP A 331 55.02 -10.68 5.83
C ASP A 331 53.81 -11.07 4.98
N PHE A 332 52.70 -10.31 5.10
CA PHE A 332 51.45 -10.50 4.35
C PHE A 332 50.81 -11.88 4.57
N THR A 333 51.16 -12.57 5.65
CA THR A 333 50.53 -13.85 5.99
C THR A 333 49.15 -13.59 6.57
N TYR A 334 48.12 -14.19 5.98
CA TYR A 334 46.75 -14.06 6.46
C TYR A 334 46.59 -14.72 7.84
N SER A 335 46.13 -13.95 8.83
CA SER A 335 45.71 -14.44 10.15
C SER A 335 44.25 -14.91 10.12
N TYR A 336 43.45 -14.34 9.24
CA TYR A 336 42.03 -14.66 9.07
C TYR A 336 41.57 -14.41 7.64
N VAL A 337 40.68 -15.27 7.14
CA VAL A 337 39.94 -15.05 5.88
C VAL A 337 38.52 -15.61 6.03
N SER A 338 37.53 -14.89 5.51
CA SER A 338 36.13 -15.27 5.56
C SER A 338 35.84 -16.49 4.66
N PRO A 339 34.87 -17.37 5.02
CA PRO A 339 34.53 -18.55 4.22
C PRO A 339 34.16 -18.29 2.77
N HIS A 340 33.61 -17.09 2.48
CA HIS A 340 33.26 -16.66 1.12
C HIS A 340 34.46 -16.63 0.14
N ALA A 341 35.69 -16.67 0.65
CA ALA A 341 36.90 -16.80 -0.15
C ALA A 341 36.95 -18.08 -0.98
N GLU A 342 36.47 -19.19 -0.40
CA GLU A 342 36.41 -20.48 -1.08
C GLU A 342 35.32 -20.48 -2.16
N ASP A 343 34.17 -19.85 -1.88
CA ASP A 343 33.07 -19.70 -2.85
C ASP A 343 33.47 -18.84 -4.06
N LEU A 344 34.17 -17.72 -3.83
CA LEU A 344 34.47 -16.75 -4.89
C LEU A 344 35.72 -17.10 -5.71
N LEU A 345 36.77 -17.65 -5.07
CA LEU A 345 38.05 -17.94 -5.74
C LEU A 345 38.37 -19.43 -5.88
N GLY A 346 37.65 -20.33 -5.20
CA GLY A 346 37.76 -21.78 -5.37
C GLY A 346 38.96 -22.45 -4.66
N TYR A 347 39.79 -21.68 -3.95
CA TYR A 347 40.90 -22.24 -3.17
C TYR A 347 40.46 -22.57 -1.74
N PRO A 348 40.80 -23.76 -1.21
CA PRO A 348 40.50 -24.13 0.17
C PRO A 348 41.11 -23.13 1.17
N LEU A 349 40.38 -22.76 2.22
CA LEU A 349 40.82 -21.76 3.23
C LEU A 349 42.17 -22.09 3.88
N GLY A 350 42.56 -23.38 3.94
CA GLY A 350 43.86 -23.80 4.47
C GLY A 350 45.07 -23.36 3.64
N GLU A 351 44.89 -23.10 2.34
CA GLU A 351 45.95 -22.60 1.45
C GLU A 351 46.18 -21.09 1.65
N TRP A 352 45.13 -20.34 2.01
CA TRP A 352 45.22 -18.90 2.28
C TRP A 352 46.14 -18.56 3.44
N LEU A 353 46.25 -19.45 4.43
CA LEU A 353 47.09 -19.25 5.60
C LEU A 353 48.59 -19.54 5.32
N GLN A 354 48.94 -19.99 4.11
CA GLN A 354 50.33 -20.22 3.74
C GLN A 354 51.04 -18.90 3.43
N PRO A 355 52.29 -18.69 3.90
CA PRO A 355 53.05 -17.49 3.60
C PRO A 355 53.18 -17.27 2.09
N GLY A 356 52.82 -16.07 1.63
CA GLY A 356 52.89 -15.69 0.21
C GLY A 356 51.74 -16.18 -0.68
N PHE A 357 50.67 -16.76 -0.12
CA PHE A 357 49.50 -17.22 -0.90
C PHE A 357 48.91 -16.13 -1.80
N TRP A 358 48.73 -14.92 -1.27
CA TRP A 358 48.26 -13.78 -2.06
C TRP A 358 49.08 -13.59 -3.33
N ARG A 359 50.41 -13.67 -3.20
CA ARG A 359 51.36 -13.49 -4.30
C ARG A 359 51.28 -14.60 -5.34
N SER A 360 50.86 -15.81 -4.96
CA SER A 360 50.75 -16.95 -5.87
C SER A 360 49.49 -16.93 -6.73
N ILE A 361 48.42 -16.28 -6.26
CA ILE A 361 47.15 -16.17 -7.01
C ILE A 361 47.07 -14.90 -7.86
N LEU A 362 48.03 -13.97 -7.75
CA LEU A 362 48.07 -12.78 -8.59
C LEU A 362 48.26 -13.18 -10.07
N HIS A 363 47.50 -12.52 -10.94
CA HIS A 363 47.68 -12.68 -12.37
C HIS A 363 49.11 -12.26 -12.77
N PRO A 364 49.83 -13.02 -13.62
CA PRO A 364 51.23 -12.78 -13.95
C PRO A 364 51.55 -11.36 -14.44
N GLU A 365 50.63 -10.74 -15.18
CA GLU A 365 50.77 -9.36 -15.68
C GLU A 365 50.65 -8.32 -14.56
N ASP A 366 49.92 -8.62 -13.49
CA ASP A 366 49.64 -7.67 -12.41
C ASP A 366 50.54 -7.88 -11.18
N ALA A 367 51.10 -9.08 -11.04
CA ALA A 367 51.84 -9.51 -9.86
C ALA A 367 52.97 -8.56 -9.45
N LEU A 368 53.78 -8.11 -10.42
CA LEU A 368 54.95 -7.26 -10.16
C LEU A 368 54.59 -5.88 -9.59
N TRP A 369 53.58 -5.22 -10.18
CA TRP A 369 53.23 -3.86 -9.76
C TRP A 369 52.30 -3.87 -8.54
N ALA A 370 51.37 -4.82 -8.45
CA ALA A 370 50.43 -4.92 -7.34
C ALA A 370 51.17 -5.22 -6.03
N GLN A 371 52.17 -6.11 -6.06
CA GLN A 371 53.04 -6.37 -4.92
C GLN A 371 53.84 -5.13 -4.51
N ALA A 372 54.52 -4.48 -5.47
CA ALA A 372 55.32 -3.29 -5.17
C ALA A 372 54.49 -2.16 -4.57
N TYR A 373 53.26 -1.96 -5.05
CA TYR A 373 52.33 -0.97 -4.53
C TYR A 373 51.90 -1.28 -3.09
N CYS A 374 51.39 -2.50 -2.84
CA CYS A 374 51.01 -2.95 -1.50
C CYS A 374 52.17 -2.88 -0.50
N ASP A 375 53.35 -3.37 -0.88
CA ASP A 375 54.54 -3.35 -0.01
C ASP A 375 54.90 -1.90 0.36
N SER A 376 54.80 -0.95 -0.58
CA SER A 376 55.16 0.45 -0.33
C SER A 376 54.16 1.20 0.57
N GLU A 377 52.85 0.99 0.37
CA GLU A 377 51.81 1.66 1.15
C GLU A 377 51.70 1.07 2.56
N THR A 378 51.87 -0.25 2.67
CA THR A 378 51.91 -0.95 3.96
C THR A 378 53.12 -0.51 4.79
N ALA A 379 54.31 -0.41 4.17
CA ALA A 379 55.52 0.10 4.84
C ALA A 379 55.37 1.56 5.30
N ALA A 380 54.54 2.34 4.60
CA ALA A 380 54.22 3.71 4.97
C ALA A 380 53.10 3.81 6.02
N GLY A 381 52.50 2.69 6.43
CA GLY A 381 51.42 2.63 7.42
C GLY A 381 50.12 3.27 6.96
N ARG A 382 49.85 3.29 5.64
CA ARG A 382 48.66 3.93 5.07
C ARG A 382 47.61 2.92 4.63
N ASP A 383 46.36 3.27 4.85
CA ASP A 383 45.20 2.64 4.23
C ASP A 383 45.30 2.81 2.71
N HIS A 384 45.08 1.73 1.97
CA HIS A 384 45.24 1.70 0.52
C HIS A 384 44.22 0.79 -0.15
N SER A 385 43.86 1.10 -1.39
CA SER A 385 42.98 0.27 -2.21
C SER A 385 43.64 0.02 -3.55
N LEU A 386 43.56 -1.20 -4.05
CA LEU A 386 44.13 -1.58 -5.34
C LEU A 386 43.21 -2.54 -6.11
N ASP A 387 43.16 -2.38 -7.43
CA ASP A 387 42.40 -3.23 -8.34
C ASP A 387 43.37 -4.10 -9.14
N TYR A 388 43.29 -5.42 -9.00
CA TYR A 388 44.18 -6.33 -9.70
C TYR A 388 43.47 -7.61 -10.07
N ARG A 389 44.04 -8.35 -11.03
CA ARG A 389 43.52 -9.65 -11.41
C ARG A 389 44.10 -10.75 -10.53
N VAL A 390 43.23 -11.66 -10.12
CA VAL A 390 43.60 -12.93 -9.47
C VAL A 390 43.16 -14.11 -10.32
N ILE A 391 43.90 -15.21 -10.23
CA ILE A 391 43.59 -16.47 -10.90
C ILE A 391 42.83 -17.34 -9.91
N ARG A 392 41.61 -17.73 -10.27
CA ARG A 392 40.78 -18.70 -9.54
C ARG A 392 41.36 -20.12 -9.62
N ALA A 393 40.94 -21.00 -8.73
CA ALA A 393 41.41 -22.40 -8.72
C ALA A 393 41.07 -23.17 -10.03
N ASP A 394 40.07 -22.72 -10.78
CA ASP A 394 39.69 -23.27 -12.09
C ASP A 394 40.51 -22.70 -13.28
N GLY A 395 41.42 -21.76 -13.01
CA GLY A 395 42.30 -21.12 -13.99
C GLY A 395 41.73 -19.85 -14.64
N HIS A 396 40.50 -19.44 -14.32
CA HIS A 396 39.93 -18.20 -14.84
C HIS A 396 40.43 -16.96 -14.08
N SER A 397 40.56 -15.84 -14.80
CA SER A 397 41.02 -14.56 -14.25
C SER A 397 39.82 -13.74 -13.76
N LEU A 398 39.92 -13.17 -12.56
CA LEU A 398 38.90 -12.35 -11.91
C LEU A 398 39.48 -10.98 -11.54
N TRP A 399 38.74 -9.90 -11.79
CA TRP A 399 39.13 -8.58 -11.28
C TRP A 399 38.63 -8.39 -9.85
N VAL A 400 39.56 -8.06 -8.96
CA VAL A 400 39.29 -7.85 -7.54
C VAL A 400 39.74 -6.46 -7.12
N ARG A 401 38.86 -5.72 -6.45
CA ARG A 401 39.21 -4.52 -5.69
C ARG A 401 39.53 -4.94 -4.27
N ASN A 402 40.77 -4.74 -3.85
CA ASN A 402 41.23 -5.01 -2.51
C ASN A 402 41.38 -3.69 -1.74
N ILE A 403 40.56 -3.50 -0.71
CA ILE A 403 40.61 -2.32 0.17
C ILE A 403 41.28 -2.75 1.46
N VAL A 404 42.37 -2.11 1.84
CA VAL A 404 43.23 -2.44 2.98
C VAL A 404 43.30 -1.28 3.95
N SER A 405 42.98 -1.54 5.21
CA SER A 405 43.16 -0.60 6.31
C SER A 405 44.23 -1.08 7.29
N MET A 406 45.07 -0.16 7.73
CA MET A 406 46.14 -0.38 8.68
C MET A 406 45.62 -0.17 10.10
N ILE A 407 45.83 -1.15 10.97
CA ILE A 407 45.36 -1.11 12.35
C ILE A 407 46.53 -1.43 13.28
N GLU A 408 46.67 -0.66 14.36
CA GLU A 408 47.63 -0.92 15.42
C GLU A 408 46.95 -1.71 16.55
N HIS A 409 47.29 -2.98 16.70
CA HIS A 409 46.78 -3.80 17.80
C HIS A 409 47.94 -4.32 18.65
N GLY A 410 48.05 -3.85 19.89
CA GLY A 410 49.08 -4.31 20.83
C GLY A 410 50.53 -4.06 20.37
N HIS A 411 50.80 -2.91 19.74
CA HIS A 411 52.12 -2.52 19.19
C HIS A 411 52.62 -3.34 17.98
N LYS A 412 51.75 -4.10 17.31
CA LYS A 412 52.04 -4.73 16.02
C LYS A 412 51.15 -4.13 14.92
N PRO A 413 51.72 -3.75 13.77
CA PRO A 413 50.93 -3.32 12.62
C PRO A 413 50.22 -4.53 12.00
N LEU A 414 48.90 -4.46 11.90
CA LEU A 414 48.03 -5.44 11.24
C LEU A 414 47.33 -4.78 10.05
N MET A 415 47.08 -5.59 9.01
CA MET A 415 46.27 -5.20 7.87
C MET A 415 44.93 -5.91 7.95
N ARG A 416 43.85 -5.17 7.74
CA ARG A 416 42.53 -5.75 7.52
C ARG A 416 41.97 -5.25 6.21
N GLY A 417 41.39 -6.14 5.41
CA GLY A 417 40.87 -5.73 4.12
C GLY A 417 39.67 -6.51 3.63
N LEU A 418 39.10 -5.98 2.56
CA LEU A 418 38.00 -6.56 1.80
C LEU A 418 38.45 -6.74 0.35
N MET A 419 38.28 -7.93 -0.21
CA MET A 419 38.40 -8.21 -1.63
C MET A 419 37.01 -8.33 -2.25
N ILE A 420 36.69 -7.44 -3.18
CA ILE A 420 35.37 -7.35 -3.82
C ILE A 420 35.54 -7.72 -5.29
N ASP A 421 34.68 -8.59 -5.82
CA ASP A 421 34.62 -8.86 -7.27
C ASP A 421 34.12 -7.60 -8.00
N ILE A 422 34.97 -7.02 -8.83
CA ILE A 422 34.64 -5.84 -9.64
C ILE A 422 34.64 -6.19 -11.13
N SER A 423 34.54 -7.46 -11.50
CA SER A 423 34.60 -7.90 -12.91
C SER A 423 33.53 -7.23 -13.77
N GLU A 424 32.30 -7.09 -13.26
CA GLU A 424 31.22 -6.37 -13.95
C GLU A 424 31.52 -4.87 -14.09
N THR A 425 32.11 -4.24 -13.06
CA THR A 425 32.55 -2.84 -13.10
C THR A 425 33.70 -2.63 -14.10
N LYS A 426 34.69 -3.54 -14.14
CA LYS A 426 35.81 -3.49 -15.08
C LYS A 426 35.37 -3.76 -16.52
N HIS A 427 34.41 -4.66 -16.74
CA HIS A 427 33.78 -4.82 -18.04
C HIS A 427 33.02 -3.56 -18.49
N THR A 428 32.43 -2.82 -17.56
CA THR A 428 31.78 -1.52 -17.84
C THR A 428 32.83 -0.43 -18.13
N GLU A 429 33.97 -0.44 -17.42
CA GLU A 429 35.11 0.44 -17.68
C GLU A 429 35.78 0.15 -19.04
N ASP A 430 35.91 -1.12 -19.44
CA ASP A 430 36.38 -1.51 -20.77
C ASP A 430 35.39 -1.11 -21.86
N ALA A 431 34.08 -1.18 -21.59
CA ALA A 431 33.05 -0.65 -22.48
C ALA A 431 33.10 0.89 -22.60
N LEU A 432 33.44 1.58 -21.51
CA LEU A 432 33.68 3.03 -21.50
C LEU A 432 34.95 3.37 -22.27
N ARG A 433 36.05 2.63 -22.10
CA ARG A 433 37.28 2.77 -22.88
C ARG A 433 37.05 2.52 -24.38
N LEU A 434 36.18 1.56 -24.73
CA LEU A 434 35.75 1.33 -26.11
C LEU A 434 34.90 2.50 -26.65
N SER A 435 34.16 3.19 -25.77
CA SER A 435 33.45 4.44 -26.09
C SER A 435 34.39 5.64 -26.23
N GLU A 436 35.43 5.75 -25.39
CA GLU A 436 36.49 6.76 -25.51
C GLU A 436 37.28 6.58 -26.82
N GLN A 437 37.59 5.34 -27.21
CA GLN A 437 38.19 5.06 -28.52
C GLN A 437 37.29 5.49 -29.69
N LYS A 438 35.96 5.31 -29.57
CA LYS A 438 35.00 5.81 -30.56
C LYS A 438 34.96 7.33 -30.61
N PHE A 439 35.00 8.01 -29.45
CA PHE A 439 34.99 9.48 -29.38
C PHE A 439 36.29 10.09 -29.93
N ALA A 440 37.44 9.53 -29.58
CA ALA A 440 38.74 9.95 -30.13
C ALA A 440 38.80 9.78 -31.66
N SER A 441 38.23 8.69 -32.20
CA SER A 441 38.12 8.49 -33.65
C SER A 441 37.23 9.54 -34.32
N VAL A 442 36.10 9.93 -33.71
CA VAL A 442 35.20 10.96 -34.25
C VAL A 442 35.83 12.35 -34.19
N PHE A 443 36.50 12.70 -33.08
CA PHE A 443 37.19 13.97 -32.95
C PHE A 443 38.28 14.12 -34.01
N GLN A 444 39.12 13.09 -34.20
CA GLN A 444 40.21 13.12 -35.18
C GLN A 444 39.72 13.12 -36.64
N GLN A 445 38.71 12.31 -36.99
CA GLN A 445 38.25 12.14 -38.38
C GLN A 445 37.21 13.19 -38.85
N CYS A 446 36.90 14.22 -38.06
CA CYS A 446 35.95 15.27 -38.47
C CYS A 446 36.54 16.16 -39.58
N PRO A 447 35.83 16.40 -40.70
CA PRO A 447 36.34 17.20 -41.82
C PRO A 447 36.38 18.72 -41.56
N ASP A 448 35.65 19.19 -40.55
CA ASP A 448 35.74 20.58 -40.08
C ASP A 448 36.84 20.70 -39.01
N ILE A 449 37.40 21.90 -38.88
CA ILE A 449 38.43 22.18 -37.88
C ILE A 449 37.79 22.08 -36.48
N LEU A 450 38.24 21.14 -35.64
CA LEU A 450 37.85 21.01 -34.24
C LEU A 450 39.04 21.21 -33.32
N LEU A 451 38.84 22.00 -32.26
CA LEU A 451 39.83 22.22 -31.21
C LEU A 451 39.18 22.36 -29.85
N ILE A 452 39.90 21.94 -28.81
CA ILE A 452 39.54 22.15 -27.41
C ILE A 452 40.49 23.19 -26.85
N ALA A 453 39.96 24.24 -26.23
CA ALA A 453 40.71 25.32 -25.62
C ALA A 453 40.30 25.53 -24.17
N ARG A 454 41.21 25.96 -23.30
CA ARG A 454 40.88 26.24 -21.91
C ARG A 454 40.02 27.49 -21.81
N HIS A 455 38.94 27.45 -21.02
CA HIS A 455 37.98 28.56 -20.95
C HIS A 455 38.59 29.86 -20.42
N SER A 456 39.47 29.76 -19.41
CA SER A 456 40.02 30.92 -18.69
C SER A 456 40.94 31.81 -19.53
N ASP A 457 41.73 31.22 -20.44
CA ASP A 457 42.80 31.92 -21.17
C ASP A 457 42.81 31.63 -22.68
N GLY A 458 41.99 30.68 -23.15
CA GLY A 458 41.90 30.30 -24.57
C GLY A 458 43.10 29.51 -25.07
N CYS A 459 43.91 28.96 -24.17
CA CYS A 459 45.04 28.14 -24.56
C CYS A 459 44.55 26.83 -25.19
N LEU A 460 45.11 26.48 -26.34
CA LEU A 460 44.72 25.28 -27.07
C LEU A 460 45.19 24.04 -26.32
N MET A 461 44.24 23.21 -25.93
CA MET A 461 44.44 21.99 -25.17
C MET A 461 44.47 20.75 -26.06
N GLU A 462 43.67 20.75 -27.12
CA GLU A 462 43.62 19.65 -28.09
C GLU A 462 43.18 20.16 -29.47
N VAL A 463 43.63 19.51 -30.55
CA VAL A 463 43.24 19.82 -31.93
C VAL A 463 43.07 18.53 -32.73
N ASN A 464 42.17 18.54 -33.72
CA ASN A 464 41.95 17.40 -34.60
C ASN A 464 42.80 17.44 -35.88
N GLU A 465 42.77 16.36 -36.66
CA GLU A 465 43.51 16.22 -37.92
C GLU A 465 43.15 17.32 -38.95
N ALA A 466 41.87 17.68 -39.07
CA ALA A 466 41.44 18.76 -39.98
C ALA A 466 42.01 20.13 -39.61
N PHE A 467 42.28 20.41 -38.33
CA PHE A 467 43.02 21.61 -37.93
C PHE A 467 44.42 21.61 -38.56
N GLU A 468 45.14 20.49 -38.49
CA GLU A 468 46.48 20.37 -39.05
C GLU A 468 46.45 20.49 -40.58
N GLU A 469 45.51 19.83 -41.27
CA GLU A 469 45.40 19.90 -42.74
C GLU A 469 45.03 21.29 -43.25
N GLN A 470 44.06 21.94 -42.60
CA GLN A 470 43.49 23.19 -43.08
C GLN A 470 44.28 24.41 -42.59
N ILE A 471 44.71 24.43 -41.33
CA ILE A 471 45.51 25.54 -40.80
C ILE A 471 46.99 25.36 -41.14
N GLY A 472 47.47 24.12 -41.27
CA GLY A 472 48.85 23.81 -41.63
C GLY A 472 49.84 23.91 -40.47
N LEU A 473 49.39 23.66 -39.22
CA LEU A 473 50.23 23.61 -38.02
C LEU A 473 49.93 22.32 -37.23
N GLY A 474 50.96 21.56 -36.88
CA GLY A 474 50.81 20.31 -36.14
C GLY A 474 50.64 20.50 -34.63
N PRO A 475 50.05 19.51 -33.91
CA PRO A 475 49.71 19.63 -32.48
C PRO A 475 50.87 20.09 -31.59
N ALA A 476 52.08 19.55 -31.79
CA ALA A 476 53.25 19.91 -30.98
C ALA A 476 53.64 21.40 -31.05
N GLN A 477 53.23 22.12 -32.09
CA GLN A 477 53.51 23.55 -32.26
C GLN A 477 52.40 24.44 -31.67
N VAL A 478 51.24 23.85 -31.39
CA VAL A 478 49.96 24.54 -31.17
C VAL A 478 49.47 24.38 -29.74
N LEU A 479 49.66 23.19 -29.14
CA LEU A 479 49.20 22.90 -27.78
C LEU A 479 49.91 23.77 -26.73
N GLY A 480 49.14 24.30 -25.79
CA GLY A 480 49.60 25.20 -24.73
C GLY A 480 49.85 26.64 -25.18
N ARG A 481 49.47 27.00 -26.42
CA ARG A 481 49.53 28.37 -26.95
C ARG A 481 48.13 28.84 -27.30
N THR A 482 47.89 30.14 -27.24
CA THR A 482 46.59 30.68 -27.67
C THR A 482 46.56 30.86 -29.19
N ALA A 483 45.37 30.82 -29.81
CA ALA A 483 45.21 31.11 -31.24
C ALA A 483 45.78 32.50 -31.64
N THR A 484 45.84 33.43 -30.68
CA THR A 484 46.44 34.76 -30.84
C THR A 484 47.97 34.69 -30.94
N GLU A 485 48.63 33.89 -30.10
CA GLU A 485 50.08 33.67 -30.15
C GLU A 485 50.51 32.93 -31.43
N LEU A 486 49.63 32.09 -31.96
CA LEU A 486 49.82 31.35 -33.21
C LEU A 486 49.50 32.18 -34.46
N GLY A 487 48.97 33.39 -34.31
CA GLY A 487 48.69 34.31 -35.42
C GLY A 487 47.54 33.88 -36.33
N LEU A 488 46.60 33.08 -35.82
CA LEU A 488 45.54 32.45 -36.61
C LEU A 488 44.37 33.38 -36.96
N TRP A 489 44.30 34.55 -36.32
CA TRP A 489 43.26 35.53 -36.60
C TRP A 489 43.61 36.37 -37.83
N GLY A 490 42.66 36.50 -38.77
CA GLY A 490 42.79 37.37 -39.93
C GLY A 490 42.88 38.86 -39.55
N VAL A 491 42.27 39.23 -38.43
CA VAL A 491 42.27 40.58 -37.83
C VAL A 491 42.97 40.53 -36.46
N ALA A 492 43.87 41.49 -36.19
CA ALA A 492 44.60 41.54 -34.94
C ALA A 492 43.71 41.98 -33.76
N GLY A 493 43.93 41.39 -32.57
CA GLY A 493 43.18 41.72 -31.36
C GLY A 493 41.84 40.99 -31.19
N THR A 494 41.49 40.10 -32.12
CA THR A 494 40.22 39.37 -32.09
C THR A 494 40.15 38.30 -30.98
N GLY A 495 41.26 37.66 -30.64
CA GLY A 495 41.29 36.59 -29.63
C GLY A 495 40.76 36.99 -28.24
N PRO A 496 41.26 38.07 -27.59
CA PRO A 496 40.79 38.49 -26.28
C PRO A 496 39.31 38.85 -26.25
N LEU A 497 38.82 39.53 -27.30
CA LEU A 497 37.41 39.92 -27.42
C LEU A 497 36.49 38.71 -27.51
N LEU A 498 36.95 37.69 -28.22
CA LEU A 498 36.20 36.47 -28.42
C LEU A 498 36.20 35.61 -27.15
N LEU A 499 37.31 35.59 -26.41
CA LEU A 499 37.39 34.93 -25.12
C LEU A 499 36.46 35.59 -24.09
N GLU A 500 36.41 36.92 -24.03
CA GLU A 500 35.51 37.65 -23.12
C GLU A 500 34.03 37.35 -23.44
N ARG A 501 33.69 37.27 -24.73
CA ARG A 501 32.36 36.85 -25.17
C ARG A 501 32.06 35.40 -24.75
N LEU A 502 33.02 34.49 -24.85
CA LEU A 502 32.89 33.10 -24.40
C LEU A 502 32.77 32.94 -22.88
N HIS A 503 33.23 33.92 -22.09
CA HIS A 503 32.97 33.95 -20.65
C HIS A 503 31.51 34.29 -20.31
N GLN A 504 30.81 34.98 -21.20
CA GLN A 504 29.42 35.41 -21.02
C GLN A 504 28.41 34.41 -21.63
N GLY A 505 28.86 33.42 -22.42
CA GLY A 505 28.06 32.36 -23.02
C GLY A 505 28.70 31.77 -24.28
N GLY A 506 28.17 30.67 -24.83
CA GLY A 506 28.69 30.05 -26.05
C GLY A 506 28.55 30.92 -27.31
N ILE A 507 29.39 30.69 -28.31
CA ILE A 507 29.32 31.32 -29.64
C ILE A 507 28.79 30.27 -30.62
N ARG A 508 27.85 30.65 -31.48
CA ARG A 508 27.39 29.78 -32.57
C ARG A 508 27.39 30.56 -33.87
N ASN A 509 27.94 29.95 -34.91
CA ASN A 509 27.94 30.43 -36.29
C ASN A 509 28.40 31.88 -36.48
N LEU A 510 29.46 32.28 -35.78
CA LEU A 510 30.04 33.62 -35.95
C LEU A 510 31.00 33.61 -37.14
N GLU A 511 30.67 34.35 -38.18
CA GLU A 511 31.56 34.53 -39.33
C GLU A 511 32.77 35.38 -38.97
N MET A 512 33.94 34.85 -39.28
CA MET A 512 35.20 35.45 -38.91
C MET A 512 36.28 35.15 -39.92
N THR A 513 37.21 36.08 -40.08
CA THR A 513 38.34 35.85 -40.97
C THR A 513 39.48 35.19 -40.19
N PHE A 514 39.92 34.05 -40.69
CA PHE A 514 41.07 33.30 -40.19
C PHE A 514 42.23 33.37 -41.17
N ARG A 515 43.42 33.09 -40.64
CA ARG A 515 44.67 33.04 -41.39
C ARG A 515 45.29 31.66 -41.25
N ARG A 516 45.55 31.01 -42.39
CA ARG A 516 46.28 29.73 -42.47
C ARG A 516 47.78 29.99 -42.32
N SER A 517 48.57 28.96 -41.97
CA SER A 517 50.03 29.10 -41.76
C SER A 517 50.78 29.56 -43.02
N ASN A 518 50.23 29.27 -44.21
CA ASN A 518 50.74 29.75 -45.51
C ASN A 518 50.42 31.23 -45.81
N GLY A 519 49.68 31.92 -44.94
CA GLY A 519 49.30 33.33 -45.07
C GLY A 519 47.96 33.59 -45.77
N GLN A 520 47.29 32.56 -46.29
CA GLN A 520 45.99 32.72 -46.95
C GLN A 520 44.89 33.03 -45.93
N LEU A 521 44.08 34.04 -46.25
CA LEU A 521 42.89 34.38 -45.47
C LEU A 521 41.69 33.60 -45.97
N PHE A 522 40.86 33.13 -45.04
CA PHE A 522 39.56 32.57 -45.36
C PHE A 522 38.52 33.04 -44.36
N THR A 523 37.26 33.04 -44.77
CA THR A 523 36.14 33.33 -43.86
C THR A 523 35.65 32.02 -43.28
N GLY A 524 35.91 31.82 -42.00
CA GLY A 524 35.46 30.69 -41.20
C GLY A 524 34.24 31.03 -40.36
N LEU A 525 33.25 30.14 -40.35
CA LEU A 525 32.11 30.18 -39.47
C LEU A 525 32.46 29.44 -38.16
N VAL A 526 32.46 30.15 -37.04
CA VAL A 526 32.96 29.66 -35.74
C VAL A 526 31.82 29.37 -34.78
N SER A 527 31.86 28.18 -34.18
CA SER A 527 31.00 27.82 -33.07
C SER A 527 31.85 27.32 -31.91
N ALA A 528 31.59 27.79 -30.70
CA ALA A 528 32.34 27.46 -29.51
C ALA A 528 31.40 27.30 -28.31
N GLU A 529 31.45 26.16 -27.64
CA GLU A 529 30.64 25.88 -26.45
C GLU A 529 31.50 25.50 -25.26
N THR A 530 31.04 25.91 -24.07
CA THR A 530 31.71 25.60 -22.81
C THR A 530 31.25 24.25 -22.29
N PHE A 531 32.20 23.41 -21.91
CA PHE A 531 31.95 22.16 -21.20
C PHE A 531 33.02 21.99 -20.10
N GLU A 532 32.81 21.04 -19.21
CA GLU A 532 33.78 20.73 -18.16
C GLU A 532 34.60 19.51 -18.59
N LEU A 533 35.92 19.66 -18.61
CA LEU A 533 36.87 18.59 -18.92
C LEU A 533 37.83 18.45 -17.73
N ASP A 534 37.78 17.30 -17.04
CA ASP A 534 38.60 17.00 -15.85
C ASP A 534 38.59 18.12 -14.79
N GLY A 535 37.41 18.69 -14.51
CA GLY A 535 37.21 19.78 -13.55
C GLY A 535 37.73 21.15 -14.01
N THR A 536 38.30 21.24 -15.21
CA THR A 536 38.66 22.50 -15.85
C THR A 536 37.57 22.89 -16.84
N LYS A 537 37.02 24.09 -16.73
CA LYS A 537 36.14 24.62 -17.77
C LYS A 537 36.92 24.75 -19.08
N ALA A 538 36.47 24.05 -20.10
CA ALA A 538 37.05 24.03 -21.44
C ALA A 538 36.01 24.50 -22.46
N LEU A 539 36.50 24.81 -23.64
CA LEU A 539 35.75 25.25 -24.80
C LEU A 539 35.99 24.24 -25.91
N VAL A 540 34.94 23.68 -26.48
CA VAL A 540 35.03 22.96 -27.76
C VAL A 540 34.68 23.94 -28.87
N VAL A 541 35.56 24.11 -29.85
CA VAL A 541 35.43 25.08 -30.94
C VAL A 541 35.50 24.37 -32.28
N ALA A 542 34.52 24.65 -33.14
CA ALA A 542 34.43 24.19 -34.52
C ALA A 542 34.53 25.38 -35.50
N VAL A 543 35.28 25.24 -36.59
CA VAL A 543 35.45 26.28 -37.62
C VAL A 543 35.30 25.70 -39.04
N ARG A 544 34.46 26.33 -39.88
CA ARG A 544 34.18 25.91 -41.28
C ARG A 544 34.35 27.05 -42.31
N ASP A 545 35.05 26.84 -43.43
CA ASP A 545 35.30 27.86 -44.48
C ASP A 545 34.11 28.10 -45.45
N ILE A 546 33.77 29.36 -45.79
CA ILE A 546 32.58 29.77 -46.59
C ILE A 546 32.84 30.68 -47.81
N ASN A 547 34.08 30.90 -48.25
CA ASN A 547 34.42 31.93 -49.27
C ASN A 547 33.76 31.75 -50.66
N GLN A 548 33.41 30.53 -51.07
CA GLN A 548 32.92 30.23 -52.42
C GLN A 548 31.49 30.74 -52.70
N LEU A 549 30.76 31.20 -51.67
CA LEU A 549 29.34 31.58 -51.78
C LEU A 549 29.10 33.00 -52.30
N LYS A 550 30.08 33.91 -52.23
CA LYS A 550 29.88 35.36 -52.44
C LYS A 550 29.94 35.84 -53.89
N GLU A 551 30.59 35.13 -54.81
CA GLU A 551 30.81 35.62 -56.18
C GLU A 551 29.57 35.50 -57.11
N THR A 552 28.55 34.73 -56.73
CA THR A 552 27.40 34.38 -57.59
C THR A 552 26.30 35.47 -57.69
N GLN A 553 26.37 36.55 -56.93
CA GLN A 553 25.21 37.40 -56.61
C GLN A 553 24.91 38.55 -57.60
N GLN A 554 25.79 38.89 -58.56
CA GLN A 554 25.71 40.15 -59.32
C GLN A 554 25.00 40.08 -60.70
N GLN A 555 24.61 38.91 -61.21
CA GLN A 555 24.01 38.77 -62.56
C GLN A 555 22.46 38.80 -62.63
N LEU A 556 21.75 38.95 -61.51
CA LEU A 556 20.30 38.66 -61.40
C LEU A 556 19.35 39.83 -61.80
N GLN A 557 19.83 41.07 -61.93
CA GLN A 557 19.00 42.27 -61.68
C GLN A 557 18.17 42.86 -62.85
N ILE A 558 18.24 42.33 -64.08
CA ILE A 558 17.50 42.88 -65.26
C ILE A 558 16.29 42.01 -65.68
N SER A 559 16.17 40.79 -65.13
CA SER A 559 15.05 39.88 -65.39
C SER A 559 13.80 40.16 -64.52
N GLU A 560 13.90 41.01 -63.50
CA GLU A 560 12.94 41.12 -62.39
C GLU A 560 11.69 42.00 -62.68
N GLU A 561 11.78 43.06 -63.50
CA GLU A 561 10.71 44.09 -63.58
C GLU A 561 9.39 43.66 -64.27
N LYS A 562 9.43 42.72 -65.24
CA LYS A 562 8.22 42.28 -65.97
C LYS A 562 7.42 41.22 -65.23
N PHE A 563 8.10 40.40 -64.43
CA PHE A 563 7.47 39.36 -63.63
C PHE A 563 6.61 39.97 -62.50
N ALA A 564 7.13 41.02 -61.84
CA ALA A 564 6.48 41.69 -60.70
C ALA A 564 5.03 42.14 -60.97
N LYS A 565 4.72 42.79 -62.10
CA LYS A 565 3.39 43.39 -62.33
C LYS A 565 2.24 42.38 -62.51
N ALA A 566 2.48 41.23 -63.13
CA ALA A 566 1.44 40.21 -63.33
C ALA A 566 1.21 39.37 -62.07
N PHE A 567 2.27 39.17 -61.29
CA PHE A 567 2.25 38.44 -60.04
C PHE A 567 1.36 39.13 -58.99
N HIS A 568 1.44 40.46 -58.86
CA HIS A 568 0.70 41.22 -57.84
C HIS A 568 -0.84 41.36 -58.03
N ALA A 569 -1.40 41.13 -59.23
CA ALA A 569 -2.83 41.43 -59.51
C ALA A 569 -3.84 40.28 -59.28
N SER A 570 -3.40 39.08 -58.87
CA SER A 570 -4.28 37.89 -58.67
C SER A 570 -5.06 37.92 -57.35
N PRO A 571 -6.34 37.47 -57.32
CA PRO A 571 -7.12 37.37 -56.08
C PRO A 571 -6.69 36.19 -55.19
N ASP A 572 -6.23 35.09 -55.80
CA ASP A 572 -5.62 33.94 -55.10
C ASP A 572 -4.21 34.31 -54.60
N GLY A 573 -3.76 33.66 -53.52
CA GLY A 573 -2.42 33.86 -52.97
C GLY A 573 -1.38 33.21 -53.85
N LEU A 574 -0.54 34.00 -54.51
CA LEU A 574 0.57 33.53 -55.32
C LEU A 574 1.88 33.76 -54.58
N LEU A 575 2.70 32.73 -54.54
CA LEU A 575 4.05 32.78 -54.00
C LEU A 575 5.02 32.05 -54.95
N LEU A 576 6.20 32.60 -55.12
CA LEU A 576 7.34 31.89 -55.67
C LEU A 576 8.20 31.42 -54.51
N SER A 577 8.47 30.12 -54.44
CA SER A 577 9.38 29.55 -53.44
C SER A 577 10.47 28.74 -54.10
N ARG A 578 11.69 28.77 -53.58
CA ARG A 578 12.79 27.96 -54.13
C ARG A 578 12.54 26.47 -53.90
N GLN A 579 12.72 25.61 -54.91
CA GLN A 579 12.27 24.20 -54.88
C GLN A 579 13.07 23.30 -53.92
N GLU A 580 14.30 23.66 -53.56
CA GLU A 580 15.14 22.82 -52.67
C GLU A 580 14.79 22.95 -51.17
N ASP A 581 14.51 24.17 -50.67
CA ASP A 581 14.32 24.47 -49.24
C ASP A 581 12.94 25.11 -48.94
N GLY A 582 12.26 25.61 -49.97
CA GLY A 582 10.91 26.18 -49.87
C GLY A 582 10.87 27.62 -49.33
N LEU A 583 11.98 28.35 -49.37
CA LEU A 583 12.04 29.75 -48.98
C LEU A 583 11.18 30.62 -49.90
N LEU A 584 10.37 31.55 -49.37
CA LEU A 584 9.53 32.43 -50.19
C LEU A 584 10.37 33.54 -50.82
N LEU A 585 10.51 33.49 -52.13
CA LEU A 585 11.28 34.45 -52.92
C LEU A 585 10.45 35.69 -53.28
N GLU A 586 9.18 35.50 -53.57
CA GLU A 586 8.27 36.59 -53.92
C GLU A 586 6.85 36.20 -53.55
N VAL A 587 6.05 37.13 -53.03
CA VAL A 587 4.63 36.90 -52.70
C VAL A 587 3.76 38.04 -53.19
N ASN A 588 2.52 37.74 -53.57
CA ASN A 588 1.62 38.72 -54.16
C ASN A 588 0.64 39.34 -53.13
N GLU A 589 -0.14 40.35 -53.54
CA GLU A 589 -1.14 40.95 -52.64
C GLU A 589 -2.23 39.96 -52.19
N GLY A 590 -2.55 38.95 -53.01
CA GLY A 590 -3.44 37.86 -52.64
C GLY A 590 -2.92 37.03 -51.46
N PHE A 591 -1.61 36.77 -51.43
CA PHE A 591 -0.95 36.05 -50.35
C PHE A 591 -1.01 36.87 -49.06
N CYS A 592 -0.74 38.18 -49.13
CA CYS A 592 -0.82 39.06 -47.96
C CYS A 592 -2.24 39.15 -47.39
N ARG A 593 -3.30 39.14 -48.22
CA ARG A 593 -4.68 39.08 -47.72
C ARG A 593 -4.99 37.75 -47.06
N LEU A 594 -4.56 36.65 -47.68
CA LEU A 594 -4.80 35.29 -47.21
C LEU A 594 -4.11 35.04 -45.87
N THR A 595 -2.82 35.37 -45.77
CA THR A 595 -1.98 35.11 -44.59
C THR A 595 -1.98 36.27 -43.58
N GLY A 596 -2.42 37.46 -43.97
CA GLY A 596 -2.42 38.65 -43.12
C GLY A 596 -1.02 39.24 -42.87
N TYR A 597 0.05 38.63 -43.39
CA TYR A 597 1.40 39.16 -43.28
C TYR A 597 1.67 40.17 -44.40
N ASP A 598 2.45 41.20 -44.08
CA ASP A 598 2.87 42.20 -45.06
C ASP A 598 3.97 41.63 -45.97
N ILE A 599 4.06 42.13 -47.20
CA ILE A 599 5.07 41.70 -48.17
C ILE A 599 6.49 41.92 -47.64
N SER A 600 6.68 42.97 -46.84
CA SER A 600 7.97 43.33 -46.23
C SER A 600 8.42 42.38 -45.12
N THR A 601 7.53 41.57 -44.56
CA THR A 601 7.82 40.61 -43.48
C THR A 601 7.80 39.14 -43.94
N THR A 602 7.47 38.89 -45.21
CA THR A 602 7.22 37.55 -45.76
C THR A 602 8.27 37.02 -46.72
N VAL A 603 8.94 37.90 -47.46
CA VAL A 603 10.07 37.51 -48.31
C VAL A 603 11.23 37.02 -47.42
N ASP A 604 11.93 35.97 -47.84
CA ASP A 604 13.02 35.25 -47.14
C ASP A 604 12.67 34.45 -45.89
N GLN A 605 11.42 34.50 -45.47
CA GLN A 605 10.93 33.49 -44.56
C GLN A 605 10.46 32.30 -45.40
N THR A 606 10.82 31.08 -45.01
CA THR A 606 10.06 29.95 -45.53
C THR A 606 8.62 30.12 -45.06
N SER A 607 7.70 29.49 -45.79
CA SER A 607 6.35 29.32 -45.28
C SER A 607 6.32 28.62 -43.90
N LEU A 608 7.41 27.95 -43.49
CA LEU A 608 7.62 27.39 -42.15
C LEU A 608 8.01 28.46 -41.11
N ASP A 609 8.85 29.41 -41.46
CA ASP A 609 9.34 30.47 -40.55
C ASP A 609 8.33 31.56 -40.30
N LEU A 610 7.49 31.87 -41.30
CA LEU A 610 6.32 32.73 -41.09
C LEU A 610 5.33 32.13 -40.10
N GLY A 611 5.58 30.90 -39.66
CA GLY A 611 4.67 30.12 -38.85
C GLY A 611 3.37 29.86 -39.60
N ILE A 612 3.37 30.00 -40.94
CA ILE A 612 2.19 29.84 -41.78
C ILE A 612 1.82 28.36 -41.78
N TRP A 613 2.76 27.41 -41.84
CA TRP A 613 2.37 26.01 -41.63
C TRP A 613 1.95 25.78 -40.19
N VAL A 614 0.70 25.37 -40.02
CA VAL A 614 0.19 24.91 -38.72
C VAL A 614 0.83 23.56 -38.37
N ASP A 615 1.03 22.71 -39.38
CA ASP A 615 1.69 21.40 -39.28
C ASP A 615 2.79 21.26 -40.34
N LEU A 616 3.98 20.87 -39.88
CA LEU A 616 5.18 20.76 -40.70
C LEU A 616 5.23 19.43 -41.47
N ASN A 617 4.42 18.43 -41.07
CA ASN A 617 4.25 17.18 -41.80
C ASN A 617 3.37 17.33 -43.04
N GLU A 618 2.35 18.20 -43.03
CA GLU A 618 1.60 18.59 -44.23
C GLU A 618 2.53 19.23 -45.26
N ARG A 619 3.45 20.08 -44.80
CA ARG A 619 4.53 20.62 -45.62
C ARG A 619 5.43 19.52 -46.18
N GLN A 620 5.84 18.54 -45.36
CA GLN A 620 6.67 17.43 -45.83
C GLN A 620 5.98 16.57 -46.90
N ARG A 621 4.69 16.27 -46.76
CA ARG A 621 3.91 15.52 -47.76
C ARG A 621 3.76 16.26 -49.08
N LEU A 622 3.53 17.58 -49.01
CA LEU A 622 3.55 18.44 -50.18
C LEU A 622 4.91 18.35 -50.89
N VAL A 623 6.02 18.40 -50.15
CA VAL A 623 7.39 18.26 -50.67
C VAL A 623 7.65 16.88 -51.29
N GLU A 624 7.18 15.80 -50.68
CA GLU A 624 7.32 14.45 -51.23
C GLU A 624 6.52 14.24 -52.52
N GLN A 625 5.29 14.76 -52.60
CA GLN A 625 4.46 14.68 -53.80
C GLN A 625 5.04 15.54 -54.94
N LEU A 626 5.60 16.71 -54.59
CA LEU A 626 6.42 17.52 -55.49
C LEU A 626 7.65 16.75 -56.01
N ASN A 627 8.36 16.03 -55.14
CA ASN A 627 9.55 15.25 -55.51
C ASN A 627 9.23 14.05 -56.40
N ARG A 628 8.06 13.40 -56.21
CA ARG A 628 7.67 12.21 -56.96
C ARG A 628 7.10 12.54 -58.34
N ASP A 629 6.15 13.47 -58.39
CA ASP A 629 5.33 13.73 -59.60
C ASP A 629 5.81 14.99 -60.35
N GLY A 630 6.73 15.74 -59.75
CA GLY A 630 7.30 16.97 -60.31
C GLY A 630 6.36 18.18 -60.20
N PHE A 631 5.11 18.03 -59.75
CA PHE A 631 4.18 19.11 -59.48
C PHE A 631 3.13 18.64 -58.46
N VAL A 632 2.43 19.58 -57.84
CA VAL A 632 1.33 19.31 -56.91
C VAL A 632 0.11 20.11 -57.32
N ARG A 633 -1.05 19.49 -57.27
CA ARG A 633 -2.32 20.10 -57.61
C ARG A 633 -3.36 19.77 -56.53
N ASP A 634 -4.15 20.76 -56.17
CA ASP A 634 -5.28 20.66 -55.24
C ASP A 634 -4.89 20.06 -53.85
N PHE A 635 -3.68 20.35 -53.36
CA PHE A 635 -3.17 19.86 -52.07
C PHE A 635 -3.70 20.69 -50.91
N SER A 636 -4.55 20.09 -50.07
CA SER A 636 -5.13 20.79 -48.93
C SER A 636 -4.16 20.84 -47.74
N CYS A 637 -3.93 22.03 -47.18
CA CYS A 637 -3.13 22.24 -45.98
C CYS A 637 -3.63 23.39 -45.10
N HIS A 638 -3.35 23.32 -43.80
CA HIS A 638 -3.71 24.35 -42.85
C HIS A 638 -2.61 25.40 -42.73
N ILE A 639 -3.01 26.66 -42.92
CA ILE A 639 -2.14 27.82 -42.82
C ILE A 639 -2.56 28.76 -41.67
N ARG A 640 -1.60 29.34 -40.96
CA ARG A 640 -1.79 30.31 -39.88
C ARG A 640 -1.55 31.72 -40.41
N ARG A 641 -2.43 32.64 -40.02
CA ARG A 641 -2.34 34.05 -40.34
C ARG A 641 -1.55 34.83 -39.27
N SER A 642 -1.15 36.05 -39.60
CA SER A 642 -0.41 36.95 -38.69
C SER A 642 -1.19 37.37 -37.46
N ASP A 643 -2.52 37.46 -37.56
CA ASP A 643 -3.44 37.69 -36.45
C ASP A 643 -3.66 36.44 -35.58
N GLY A 644 -3.00 35.33 -35.93
CA GLY A 644 -3.09 34.03 -35.26
C GLY A 644 -4.24 33.14 -35.75
N GLN A 645 -5.15 33.61 -36.63
CA GLN A 645 -6.23 32.77 -37.14
C GLN A 645 -5.71 31.70 -38.09
N ILE A 646 -6.24 30.48 -37.98
CA ILE A 646 -5.89 29.37 -38.88
C ILE A 646 -6.93 29.28 -40.01
N ARG A 647 -6.46 29.00 -41.22
CA ARG A 647 -7.24 28.83 -42.45
C ARG A 647 -6.84 27.52 -43.14
N LEU A 648 -7.80 26.76 -43.64
CA LEU A 648 -7.52 25.64 -44.54
C LEU A 648 -7.45 26.16 -45.97
N CYS A 649 -6.36 25.86 -46.65
CA CYS A 649 -6.11 26.28 -48.02
C CYS A 649 -5.85 25.09 -48.93
N GLU A 650 -6.25 25.22 -50.18
CA GLU A 650 -5.90 24.32 -51.26
C GLU A 650 -4.73 24.92 -52.07
N LEU A 651 -3.61 24.18 -52.13
CA LEU A 651 -2.36 24.57 -52.76
C LEU A 651 -2.13 23.82 -54.07
N SER A 652 -1.72 24.53 -55.10
CA SER A 652 -1.18 23.94 -56.33
C SER A 652 0.18 24.54 -56.62
N ALA A 653 1.20 23.69 -56.72
CA ALA A 653 2.59 24.07 -56.88
C ALA A 653 3.16 23.44 -58.15
N ARG A 654 3.78 24.24 -59.02
CA ARG A 654 4.44 23.73 -60.24
C ARG A 654 5.84 24.32 -60.41
N PRO A 655 6.80 23.51 -60.89
CA PRO A 655 8.16 23.97 -61.12
C PRO A 655 8.14 24.99 -62.26
N LEU A 656 8.77 26.12 -62.00
CA LEU A 656 8.93 27.23 -62.92
C LEU A 656 10.39 27.69 -62.78
N PRO A 657 11.32 27.16 -63.59
CA PRO A 657 12.72 27.54 -63.51
C PRO A 657 12.90 29.00 -63.95
N ILE A 658 13.44 29.85 -63.08
CA ILE A 658 13.68 31.28 -63.35
C ILE A 658 15.16 31.57 -63.06
N GLY A 659 15.89 32.11 -64.05
CA GLY A 659 17.30 32.48 -63.88
C GLY A 659 18.26 31.32 -63.57
N GLY A 660 17.84 30.07 -63.77
CA GLY A 660 18.62 28.86 -63.47
C GLY A 660 18.37 28.24 -62.08
N VAL A 661 17.53 28.86 -61.23
CA VAL A 661 17.02 28.24 -60.01
C VAL A 661 15.70 27.57 -60.33
N ASP A 662 15.58 26.30 -59.98
CA ASP A 662 14.31 25.59 -59.99
C ASP A 662 13.43 26.20 -58.89
N CYS A 663 12.58 27.13 -59.31
CA CYS A 663 11.59 27.76 -58.44
C CYS A 663 10.28 27.02 -58.56
N MET A 664 9.46 27.14 -57.52
CA MET A 664 8.14 26.58 -57.43
C MET A 664 7.12 27.72 -57.38
N LEU A 665 6.25 27.80 -58.39
CA LEU A 665 5.11 28.71 -58.35
C LEU A 665 3.97 28.00 -57.64
N THR A 666 3.59 28.53 -56.47
CA THR A 666 2.51 27.98 -55.66
C THR A 666 1.34 28.95 -55.60
N ILE A 667 0.14 28.41 -55.84
CA ILE A 667 -1.14 29.10 -55.77
C ILE A 667 -1.88 28.55 -54.56
N ALA A 668 -2.35 29.44 -53.69
CA ALA A 668 -3.07 29.13 -52.46
C ALA A 668 -4.47 29.75 -52.48
N ARG A 669 -5.50 28.90 -52.26
CA ARG A 669 -6.91 29.32 -52.19
C ARG A 669 -7.53 28.94 -50.85
N ASP A 670 -8.17 29.89 -50.17
CA ASP A 670 -8.90 29.63 -48.93
C ASP A 670 -10.14 28.75 -49.18
N ILE A 671 -10.21 27.60 -48.51
CA ILE A 671 -11.36 26.70 -48.51
C ILE A 671 -11.92 26.47 -47.09
N THR A 672 -11.48 27.25 -46.10
CA THR A 672 -11.79 27.07 -44.67
C THR A 672 -13.28 26.97 -44.39
N GLU A 673 -14.09 27.90 -44.91
CA GLU A 673 -15.54 27.86 -44.68
C GLU A 673 -16.21 26.66 -45.36
N ARG A 674 -15.75 26.30 -46.56
CA ARG A 674 -16.28 25.17 -47.32
C ARG A 674 -15.96 23.84 -46.62
N HIS A 675 -14.73 23.68 -46.13
CA HIS A 675 -14.32 22.48 -45.41
C HIS A 675 -14.91 22.42 -44.01
N LEU A 676 -14.95 23.51 -43.24
CA LEU A 676 -15.61 23.51 -41.93
C LEU A 676 -17.08 23.13 -42.04
N MET A 677 -17.77 23.53 -43.11
CA MET A 677 -19.16 23.13 -43.34
C MET A 677 -19.25 21.63 -43.71
N GLN A 678 -18.35 21.15 -44.57
CA GLN A 678 -18.31 19.75 -45.00
C GLN A 678 -17.89 18.81 -43.87
N GLU A 679 -16.90 19.19 -43.08
CA GLU A 679 -16.38 18.49 -41.91
C GLU A 679 -17.41 18.52 -40.77
N LYS A 680 -18.14 19.62 -40.55
CA LYS A 680 -19.27 19.63 -39.61
C LYS A 680 -20.38 18.66 -40.04
N LEU A 681 -20.69 18.60 -41.34
CA LEU A 681 -21.68 17.64 -41.85
C LEU A 681 -21.17 16.20 -41.77
N GLN A 682 -19.90 15.96 -42.08
CA GLN A 682 -19.28 14.63 -42.03
C GLN A 682 -19.06 14.18 -40.59
N LEU A 683 -18.70 15.07 -39.67
CA LEU A 683 -18.61 14.82 -38.24
C LEU A 683 -19.99 14.55 -37.65
N ALA A 684 -21.02 15.32 -38.01
CA ALA A 684 -22.40 15.03 -37.59
C ALA A 684 -22.86 13.65 -38.10
N ALA A 685 -22.56 13.30 -39.35
CA ALA A 685 -22.87 11.98 -39.91
C ALA A 685 -22.03 10.86 -39.26
N THR A 686 -20.75 11.11 -38.97
CA THR A 686 -19.85 10.14 -38.31
C THR A 686 -20.25 9.92 -36.86
N VAL A 687 -20.64 10.98 -36.14
CA VAL A 687 -21.18 10.91 -34.79
C VAL A 687 -22.49 10.12 -34.81
N PHE A 688 -23.41 10.43 -35.72
CA PHE A 688 -24.64 9.66 -35.88
C PHE A 688 -24.36 8.18 -36.13
N GLU A 689 -23.45 7.83 -37.04
CA GLU A 689 -23.14 6.44 -37.41
C GLU A 689 -22.29 5.67 -36.38
N ASN A 690 -21.41 6.33 -35.63
CA ASN A 690 -20.46 5.68 -34.72
C ASN A 690 -20.79 5.85 -33.23
N THR A 691 -21.90 6.50 -32.86
CA THR A 691 -22.36 6.47 -31.46
C THR A 691 -22.69 5.03 -31.07
N ALA A 692 -22.20 4.59 -29.92
CA ALA A 692 -22.53 3.28 -29.35
C ALA A 692 -24.01 3.17 -28.93
N GLU A 693 -24.70 4.30 -28.82
CA GLU A 693 -26.14 4.38 -28.54
C GLU A 693 -26.94 4.28 -29.85
N GLY A 694 -28.03 3.52 -29.81
CA GLY A 694 -28.94 3.40 -30.94
C GLY A 694 -29.72 4.69 -31.13
N VAL A 695 -29.66 5.25 -32.34
CA VAL A 695 -30.40 6.45 -32.73
C VAL A 695 -31.42 6.08 -33.79
N LEU A 696 -32.66 6.52 -33.61
CA LEU A 696 -33.70 6.46 -34.63
C LEU A 696 -34.39 7.82 -34.76
N ILE A 697 -34.71 8.21 -35.98
CA ILE A 697 -35.44 9.44 -36.32
C ILE A 697 -36.77 9.03 -36.92
N THR A 698 -37.85 9.70 -36.49
CA THR A 698 -39.19 9.49 -37.04
C THR A 698 -39.80 10.79 -37.55
N ASP A 699 -40.73 10.68 -38.50
CA ASP A 699 -41.60 11.77 -38.92
C ASP A 699 -42.73 12.05 -37.90
N THR A 700 -43.61 13.01 -38.18
CA THR A 700 -44.75 13.35 -37.33
C THR A 700 -45.78 12.22 -37.20
N ASP A 701 -45.81 11.28 -38.15
CA ASP A 701 -46.67 10.09 -38.15
C ASP A 701 -45.98 8.88 -37.48
N GLN A 702 -44.83 9.10 -36.83
CA GLN A 702 -44.02 8.10 -36.12
C GLN A 702 -43.43 7.02 -37.03
N ARG A 703 -43.28 7.29 -38.32
CA ARG A 703 -42.56 6.40 -39.23
C ARG A 703 -41.07 6.70 -39.18
N ILE A 704 -40.28 5.65 -39.02
CA ILE A 704 -38.82 5.73 -38.94
C ILE A 704 -38.28 6.19 -40.30
N SER A 705 -37.62 7.34 -40.32
CA SER A 705 -37.00 7.96 -41.50
C SER A 705 -35.50 7.72 -41.58
N ALA A 706 -34.83 7.48 -40.45
CA ALA A 706 -33.42 7.14 -40.38
C ALA A 706 -33.10 6.35 -39.10
N VAL A 707 -32.11 5.46 -39.16
CA VAL A 707 -31.51 4.79 -38.00
C VAL A 707 -30.00 4.75 -38.16
N ASN A 708 -29.26 4.72 -37.06
CA ASN A 708 -27.80 4.55 -37.14
C ASN A 708 -27.38 3.09 -37.06
N ARG A 709 -26.08 2.82 -37.27
CA ARG A 709 -25.50 1.49 -37.09
C ARG A 709 -25.80 0.84 -35.73
N ALA A 710 -25.64 1.57 -34.63
CA ALA A 710 -25.85 1.02 -33.28
C ALA A 710 -27.31 0.59 -33.03
N PHE A 711 -28.29 1.25 -33.64
CA PHE A 711 -29.69 0.77 -33.63
C PHE A 711 -29.76 -0.65 -34.17
N SER A 712 -29.07 -0.93 -35.28
CA SER A 712 -29.09 -2.24 -35.92
C SER A 712 -28.37 -3.29 -35.07
N GLU A 713 -27.24 -2.92 -34.46
CA GLU A 713 -26.47 -3.81 -33.58
C GLU A 713 -27.23 -4.16 -32.28
N ILE A 714 -27.89 -3.17 -31.66
CA ILE A 714 -28.65 -3.37 -30.42
C ILE A 714 -29.96 -4.11 -30.71
N THR A 715 -30.75 -3.68 -31.69
CA THR A 715 -32.10 -4.22 -31.89
C THR A 715 -32.12 -5.50 -32.72
N GLY A 716 -31.08 -5.74 -33.52
CA GLY A 716 -30.99 -6.83 -34.48
C GLY A 716 -31.81 -6.63 -35.76
N TYR A 717 -32.47 -5.48 -35.93
CA TYR A 717 -33.16 -5.11 -37.17
C TYR A 717 -32.22 -4.31 -38.08
N SER A 718 -32.16 -4.65 -39.37
CA SER A 718 -31.37 -3.84 -40.30
C SER A 718 -32.09 -2.52 -40.62
N GLU A 719 -31.34 -1.52 -41.07
CA GLU A 719 -31.91 -0.25 -41.53
C GLU A 719 -33.04 -0.45 -42.54
N ILE A 720 -32.86 -1.33 -43.53
CA ILE A 720 -33.85 -1.63 -44.57
C ILE A 720 -35.15 -2.18 -43.96
N GLU A 721 -35.07 -2.94 -42.87
CA GLU A 721 -36.23 -3.49 -42.17
C GLU A 721 -36.93 -2.45 -41.28
N ALA A 722 -36.15 -1.50 -40.74
CA ALA A 722 -36.63 -0.48 -39.81
C ALA A 722 -37.27 0.73 -40.51
N LEU A 723 -36.74 1.14 -41.66
CA LEU A 723 -37.23 2.30 -42.40
C LEU A 723 -38.71 2.14 -42.79
N GLY A 724 -39.50 3.18 -42.53
CA GLY A 724 -40.94 3.25 -42.79
C GLY A 724 -41.83 2.52 -41.77
N GLN A 725 -41.26 1.76 -40.83
CA GLN A 725 -41.98 1.13 -39.72
C GLN A 725 -42.19 2.12 -38.56
N THR A 726 -42.96 1.70 -37.55
CA THR A 726 -43.14 2.48 -36.31
C THR A 726 -42.28 1.90 -35.17
N PRO A 727 -41.86 2.71 -34.17
CA PRO A 727 -41.09 2.24 -33.02
C PRO A 727 -41.75 1.10 -32.20
N ARG A 728 -43.05 0.82 -32.44
CA ARG A 728 -43.74 -0.37 -31.90
C ARG A 728 -43.07 -1.70 -32.27
N LEU A 729 -42.25 -1.72 -33.32
CA LEU A 729 -41.32 -2.80 -33.65
C LEU A 729 -40.52 -3.31 -32.43
N LEU A 730 -40.11 -2.40 -31.54
CA LEU A 730 -39.29 -2.71 -30.36
C LEU A 730 -40.11 -3.03 -29.10
N ALA A 731 -41.44 -2.96 -29.15
CA ALA A 731 -42.28 -3.08 -27.96
C ALA A 731 -42.19 -4.47 -27.32
N SER A 732 -41.84 -4.50 -26.03
CA SER A 732 -41.76 -5.73 -25.23
C SER A 732 -43.11 -6.23 -24.72
N GLY A 733 -44.08 -5.32 -24.54
CA GLY A 733 -45.35 -5.61 -23.87
C GLY A 733 -45.28 -5.64 -22.33
N GLN A 734 -44.14 -5.29 -21.73
CA GLN A 734 -43.98 -5.18 -20.26
C GLN A 734 -44.62 -3.91 -19.68
N HIS A 735 -44.74 -2.85 -20.49
CA HIS A 735 -45.31 -1.57 -20.09
C HIS A 735 -46.77 -1.45 -20.52
N ASP A 736 -47.62 -0.88 -19.66
CA ASP A 736 -49.04 -0.71 -19.92
C ASP A 736 -49.34 0.47 -20.85
N SER A 737 -50.58 0.59 -21.31
CA SER A 737 -51.00 1.70 -22.17
C SER A 737 -50.92 3.06 -21.48
N ALA A 738 -51.01 3.09 -20.14
CA ALA A 738 -50.93 4.31 -19.36
C ALA A 738 -49.50 4.90 -19.37
N PHE A 739 -48.47 4.06 -19.28
CA PHE A 739 -47.08 4.44 -19.41
C PHE A 739 -46.81 5.16 -20.75
N TYR A 740 -47.21 4.56 -21.87
CA TYR A 740 -47.01 5.17 -23.18
C TYR A 740 -47.81 6.46 -23.37
N ALA A 741 -49.03 6.55 -22.81
CA ALA A 741 -49.82 7.77 -22.84
C ALA A 741 -49.15 8.92 -22.06
N ALA A 742 -48.58 8.62 -20.88
CA ALA A 742 -47.83 9.60 -20.08
C ALA A 742 -46.57 10.07 -20.80
N MET A 743 -45.81 9.15 -21.41
CA MET A 743 -44.64 9.45 -22.25
C MET A 743 -45.00 10.43 -23.37
N TRP A 744 -46.05 10.14 -24.14
CA TRP A 744 -46.48 11.00 -25.25
C TRP A 744 -47.01 12.36 -24.80
N HIS A 745 -47.73 12.41 -23.68
CA HIS A 745 -48.18 13.67 -23.10
C HIS A 745 -46.99 14.57 -22.74
N GLN A 746 -45.98 14.00 -22.08
CA GLN A 746 -44.76 14.74 -21.73
C GLN A 746 -44.00 15.22 -22.97
N LEU A 747 -43.83 14.36 -23.98
CA LEU A 747 -43.22 14.72 -25.27
C LEU A 747 -43.92 15.88 -25.98
N THR A 748 -45.25 15.91 -25.92
CA THR A 748 -46.06 16.96 -26.56
C THR A 748 -46.00 18.28 -25.77
N ALA A 749 -46.01 18.20 -24.44
CA ALA A 749 -46.00 19.36 -23.56
C ALA A 749 -44.61 20.01 -23.43
N GLU A 750 -43.57 19.21 -23.19
CA GLU A 750 -42.22 19.64 -22.84
C GLU A 750 -41.25 19.58 -24.04
N GLY A 751 -41.58 18.81 -25.08
CA GLY A 751 -40.73 18.61 -26.24
C GLY A 751 -39.60 17.59 -26.05
N HIS A 752 -39.50 16.97 -24.87
CA HIS A 752 -38.57 15.89 -24.58
C HIS A 752 -39.17 14.85 -23.62
N TRP A 753 -38.64 13.64 -23.63
CA TRP A 753 -38.94 12.57 -22.66
C TRP A 753 -37.69 11.73 -22.41
N GLN A 754 -37.51 11.23 -21.18
CA GLN A 754 -36.42 10.31 -20.85
C GLN A 754 -36.87 9.28 -19.81
N GLY A 755 -36.42 8.03 -19.94
CA GLY A 755 -36.69 7.00 -18.95
C GLY A 755 -36.21 5.59 -19.32
N GLU A 756 -36.30 4.68 -18.35
CA GLU A 756 -36.04 3.25 -18.55
C GLU A 756 -37.26 2.59 -19.23
N ILE A 757 -37.02 1.87 -20.33
CA ILE A 757 -38.02 1.10 -21.06
C ILE A 757 -37.51 -0.32 -21.29
N TYR A 758 -38.40 -1.31 -21.28
CA TYR A 758 -38.04 -2.67 -21.68
C TYR A 758 -38.41 -2.82 -23.15
N ASN A 759 -37.41 -3.10 -23.98
CA ASN A 759 -37.57 -3.34 -25.40
C ASN A 759 -37.28 -4.80 -25.73
N LYS A 760 -37.70 -5.22 -26.91
CA LYS A 760 -37.51 -6.57 -27.42
C LYS A 760 -36.72 -6.53 -28.72
N ARG A 761 -35.62 -7.29 -28.78
CA ARG A 761 -34.82 -7.46 -29.99
C ARG A 761 -35.55 -8.35 -31.00
N LYS A 762 -35.06 -8.38 -32.25
CA LYS A 762 -35.59 -9.24 -33.33
C LYS A 762 -35.61 -10.73 -32.97
N ASN A 763 -34.63 -11.20 -32.20
CA ASN A 763 -34.53 -12.59 -31.73
C ASN A 763 -35.53 -12.95 -30.60
N GLY A 764 -36.28 -11.98 -30.08
CA GLY A 764 -37.23 -12.16 -28.97
C GLY A 764 -36.66 -11.89 -27.57
N GLU A 765 -35.36 -11.61 -27.45
CA GLU A 765 -34.71 -11.26 -26.19
C GLU A 765 -35.21 -9.92 -25.67
N LEU A 766 -35.56 -9.88 -24.38
CA LEU A 766 -35.94 -8.65 -23.69
C LEU A 766 -34.70 -8.00 -23.10
N TYR A 767 -34.57 -6.68 -23.26
CA TYR A 767 -33.49 -5.91 -22.67
C TYR A 767 -34.01 -4.59 -22.08
N PRO A 768 -33.50 -4.18 -20.91
CA PRO A 768 -33.72 -2.83 -20.41
C PRO A 768 -32.90 -1.83 -21.25
N GLY A 769 -33.58 -0.83 -21.78
CA GLY A 769 -32.98 0.29 -22.50
C GLY A 769 -33.22 1.59 -21.76
N TRP A 770 -32.20 2.44 -21.68
CA TRP A 770 -32.40 3.85 -21.34
C TRP A 770 -32.77 4.59 -22.62
N LEU A 771 -33.94 5.23 -22.69
CA LEU A 771 -34.47 5.87 -23.89
C LEU A 771 -34.72 7.36 -23.64
N THR A 772 -34.18 8.20 -24.52
CA THR A 772 -34.41 9.65 -24.57
C THR A 772 -35.05 9.99 -25.91
N ILE A 773 -36.12 10.78 -25.92
CA ILE A 773 -36.83 11.20 -27.12
C ILE A 773 -36.97 12.72 -27.11
N SER A 774 -36.58 13.38 -28.21
CA SER A 774 -36.64 14.83 -28.39
C SER A 774 -37.42 15.21 -29.64
N ALA A 775 -38.30 16.20 -29.54
CA ALA A 775 -39.06 16.74 -30.66
C ALA A 775 -38.27 17.85 -31.37
N VAL A 776 -38.02 17.69 -32.68
CA VAL A 776 -37.34 18.67 -33.51
C VAL A 776 -38.37 19.60 -34.16
N ARG A 777 -38.18 20.91 -34.02
CA ARG A 777 -39.11 21.94 -34.51
C ARG A 777 -38.47 22.81 -35.59
N ASN A 778 -39.26 23.28 -36.55
CA ASN A 778 -38.84 24.22 -37.58
C ASN A 778 -38.78 25.68 -37.04
N SER A 779 -38.39 26.63 -37.90
CA SER A 779 -38.35 28.07 -37.58
C SER A 779 -39.71 28.66 -37.20
N GLU A 780 -40.81 28.00 -37.53
CA GLU A 780 -42.19 28.39 -37.21
C GLU A 780 -42.70 27.70 -35.92
N ARG A 781 -41.83 26.99 -35.19
CA ARG A 781 -42.11 26.20 -33.97
C ARG A 781 -43.02 24.98 -34.17
N GLU A 782 -43.24 24.54 -35.40
CA GLU A 782 -43.97 23.30 -35.70
C GLU A 782 -43.02 22.09 -35.59
N THR A 783 -43.51 20.99 -35.02
CA THR A 783 -42.72 19.75 -34.91
C THR A 783 -42.61 19.09 -36.27
N THR A 784 -41.38 18.76 -36.68
CA THR A 784 -41.11 18.12 -37.98
C THR A 784 -40.70 16.65 -37.82
N HIS A 785 -39.91 16.34 -36.78
CA HIS A 785 -39.36 15.00 -36.55
C HIS A 785 -39.24 14.72 -35.05
N PHE A 786 -39.19 13.45 -34.66
CA PHE A 786 -38.74 13.02 -33.34
C PHE A 786 -37.43 12.26 -33.46
N VAL A 787 -36.45 12.61 -32.62
CA VAL A 787 -35.17 11.92 -32.51
C VAL A 787 -35.18 11.13 -31.22
N ALA A 788 -35.00 9.82 -31.29
CA ALA A 788 -34.89 8.96 -30.13
C ALA A 788 -33.52 8.30 -30.06
N VAL A 789 -32.90 8.37 -28.89
CA VAL A 789 -31.58 7.80 -28.58
C VAL A 789 -31.75 6.80 -27.45
N PHE A 790 -31.20 5.60 -27.60
CA PHE A 790 -31.26 4.58 -26.55
C PHE A 790 -29.98 3.79 -26.37
N ALA A 791 -29.69 3.45 -25.12
CA ALA A 791 -28.58 2.59 -24.73
C ALA A 791 -29.10 1.31 -24.09
N ASP A 792 -28.48 0.17 -24.40
CA ASP A 792 -28.72 -1.09 -23.71
C ASP A 792 -27.95 -1.11 -22.38
N ILE A 793 -28.68 -1.11 -21.26
CA ILE A 793 -28.11 -1.07 -19.90
C ILE A 793 -28.02 -2.45 -19.26
N SER A 794 -28.19 -3.53 -20.03
CA SER A 794 -28.15 -4.91 -19.51
C SER A 794 -26.83 -5.23 -18.81
N SER A 795 -25.70 -4.86 -19.41
CA SER A 795 -24.36 -5.07 -18.83
C SER A 795 -24.17 -4.35 -17.50
N LEU A 796 -24.69 -3.13 -17.39
CA LEU A 796 -24.62 -2.31 -16.18
C LEU A 796 -25.49 -2.88 -15.06
N LYS A 797 -26.72 -3.33 -15.35
CA LYS A 797 -27.59 -4.01 -14.37
C LYS A 797 -26.97 -5.33 -13.89
N HIS A 798 -26.32 -6.10 -14.78
CA HIS A 798 -25.60 -7.32 -14.40
C HIS A 798 -24.35 -7.03 -13.56
N ALA A 799 -23.58 -5.99 -13.89
CA ALA A 799 -22.42 -5.58 -13.11
C ALA A 799 -22.83 -5.09 -11.71
N GLN A 800 -23.90 -4.30 -11.62
CA GLN A 800 -24.45 -3.83 -10.35
C GLN A 800 -24.92 -5.01 -9.47
N ALA A 801 -25.69 -5.95 -10.03
CA ALA A 801 -26.13 -7.14 -9.30
C ALA A 801 -24.95 -7.99 -8.81
N LYS A 802 -23.86 -8.07 -9.58
CA LYS A 802 -22.64 -8.78 -9.19
C LYS A 802 -21.88 -8.07 -8.07
N LEU A 803 -21.77 -6.73 -8.13
CA LEU A 803 -21.17 -5.92 -7.07
C LEU A 803 -21.98 -6.02 -5.77
N ASP A 804 -23.30 -5.94 -5.86
CA ASP A 804 -24.20 -6.08 -4.72
C ASP A 804 -24.09 -7.48 -4.10
N TYR A 805 -23.96 -8.52 -4.93
CA TYR A 805 -23.70 -9.88 -4.45
C TYR A 805 -22.33 -9.99 -3.75
N GLN A 806 -21.27 -9.42 -4.33
CA GLN A 806 -19.91 -9.44 -3.76
C GLN A 806 -19.77 -8.62 -2.47
N ALA A 807 -20.54 -7.53 -2.33
CA ALA A 807 -20.57 -6.73 -1.11
C ALA A 807 -21.11 -7.51 0.10
N HIS A 808 -21.89 -8.57 -0.13
CA HIS A 808 -22.56 -9.36 0.90
C HIS A 808 -22.10 -10.84 0.98
N HIS A 809 -21.29 -11.31 0.03
CA HIS A 809 -20.82 -12.70 -0.04
C HIS A 809 -19.30 -12.81 -0.21
N ASP A 810 -18.70 -13.85 0.36
CA ASP A 810 -17.30 -14.23 0.15
C ASP A 810 -17.10 -14.73 -1.31
N PRO A 811 -16.18 -14.13 -2.09
CA PRO A 811 -16.02 -14.45 -3.50
C PRO A 811 -15.47 -15.86 -3.75
N LEU A 812 -14.76 -16.47 -2.78
CA LEU A 812 -14.19 -17.80 -2.95
C LEU A 812 -15.24 -18.90 -2.71
N THR A 813 -15.96 -18.82 -1.60
CA THR A 813 -16.89 -19.87 -1.16
C THR A 813 -18.34 -19.61 -1.54
N GLY A 814 -18.70 -18.37 -1.90
CA GLY A 814 -20.07 -17.94 -2.17
C GLY A 814 -20.96 -17.85 -0.92
N LEU A 815 -20.42 -18.12 0.27
CA LEU A 815 -21.11 -17.95 1.53
C LEU A 815 -21.29 -16.45 1.86
N PRO A 816 -22.28 -16.07 2.68
CA PRO A 816 -22.32 -14.77 3.33
C PRO A 816 -20.96 -14.33 3.90
N ASN A 817 -20.60 -13.08 3.70
CA ASN A 817 -19.42 -12.48 4.31
C ASN A 817 -19.75 -11.96 5.72
N ARG A 818 -18.73 -11.40 6.39
CA ARG A 818 -18.86 -10.82 7.73
C ARG A 818 -20.00 -9.79 7.82
N ALA A 819 -20.12 -8.88 6.85
CA ALA A 819 -21.13 -7.82 6.88
C ALA A 819 -22.56 -8.37 6.81
N LEU A 820 -22.82 -9.32 5.91
CA LEU A 820 -24.13 -9.96 5.81
C LEU A 820 -24.45 -10.81 7.04
N PHE A 821 -23.45 -11.50 7.60
CA PHE A 821 -23.60 -12.26 8.84
C PHE A 821 -23.97 -11.36 10.03
N GLU A 822 -23.23 -10.28 10.27
CA GLU A 822 -23.49 -9.34 11.37
C GLU A 822 -24.90 -8.72 11.26
N ASN A 823 -25.35 -8.38 10.04
CA ASN A 823 -26.69 -7.88 9.79
C ASN A 823 -27.78 -8.93 10.12
N ARG A 824 -27.58 -10.18 9.70
CA ARG A 824 -28.50 -11.29 10.04
C ARG A 824 -28.52 -11.60 11.53
N LEU A 825 -27.37 -11.56 12.21
CA LEU A 825 -27.29 -11.74 13.66
C LEU A 825 -27.99 -10.59 14.39
N LEU A 826 -27.80 -9.34 13.96
CA LEU A 826 -28.53 -8.19 14.52
C LEU A 826 -30.04 -8.38 14.39
N SER A 827 -30.50 -8.76 13.20
CA SER A 827 -31.92 -9.07 12.94
C SER A 827 -32.44 -10.20 13.83
N ALA A 828 -31.65 -11.27 14.00
CA ALA A 828 -32.00 -12.39 14.87
C ALA A 828 -32.06 -11.99 16.35
N LEU A 829 -31.18 -11.09 16.81
CA LEU A 829 -31.19 -10.54 18.18
C LEU A 829 -32.43 -9.67 18.42
N THR A 830 -32.79 -8.81 17.48
CA THR A 830 -34.02 -7.99 17.57
C THR A 830 -35.27 -8.88 17.63
N CYS A 831 -35.35 -9.92 16.77
CA CYS A 831 -36.45 -10.88 16.84
C CYS A 831 -36.46 -11.69 18.15
N ALA A 832 -35.29 -12.09 18.66
CA ALA A 832 -35.15 -12.82 19.92
C ALA A 832 -35.65 -12.00 21.13
N GLN A 833 -35.35 -10.70 21.17
CA GLN A 833 -35.85 -9.79 22.20
C GLN A 833 -37.38 -9.70 22.22
N VAL A 834 -38.02 -9.70 21.04
CA VAL A 834 -39.49 -9.61 20.92
C VAL A 834 -40.18 -10.95 21.21
N SER A 835 -39.58 -12.07 20.80
CA SER A 835 -40.21 -13.41 20.85
C SER A 835 -39.74 -14.29 22.02
N ASN A 836 -38.83 -13.78 22.86
CA ASN A 836 -38.15 -14.52 23.94
C ASN A 836 -37.55 -15.86 23.49
N ARG A 837 -37.08 -15.91 22.24
CA ARG A 837 -36.44 -17.10 21.64
C ARG A 837 -34.93 -17.02 21.81
N GLN A 838 -34.31 -18.17 22.05
CA GLN A 838 -32.87 -18.30 22.16
C GLN A 838 -32.25 -18.61 20.80
N GLY A 839 -30.96 -18.38 20.67
CA GLY A 839 -30.19 -18.81 19.51
C GLY A 839 -28.72 -19.00 19.86
N ALA A 840 -27.94 -19.42 18.88
CA ALA A 840 -26.51 -19.65 19.06
C ALA A 840 -25.69 -19.07 17.91
N VAL A 841 -24.47 -18.66 18.24
CA VAL A 841 -23.39 -18.34 17.32
C VAL A 841 -22.31 -19.39 17.52
N LEU A 842 -21.93 -20.06 16.43
CA LEU A 842 -20.85 -21.05 16.41
C LEU A 842 -19.68 -20.46 15.63
N PHE A 843 -18.50 -20.46 16.22
CA PHE A 843 -17.26 -20.08 15.57
C PHE A 843 -16.46 -21.34 15.26
N LEU A 844 -16.06 -21.53 14.01
CA LEU A 844 -15.38 -22.72 13.52
C LEU A 844 -14.07 -22.32 12.85
N ASP A 845 -13.00 -22.99 13.23
CA ASP A 845 -11.66 -22.81 12.65
C ASP A 845 -11.08 -24.16 12.23
N LEU A 846 -10.40 -24.18 11.07
CA LEU A 846 -9.81 -25.40 10.52
C LEU A 846 -8.45 -25.71 11.15
N ASP A 847 -8.33 -26.90 11.73
CA ASP A 847 -7.11 -27.30 12.40
C ASP A 847 -5.98 -27.49 11.38
N ARG A 848 -4.85 -26.80 11.61
CA ARG A 848 -3.60 -26.91 10.82
C ARG A 848 -3.76 -26.56 9.33
N PHE A 849 -4.75 -25.77 8.94
CA PHE A 849 -4.94 -25.36 7.54
C PHE A 849 -3.74 -24.62 6.95
N LYS A 850 -3.03 -23.81 7.74
CA LYS A 850 -1.78 -23.17 7.33
C LYS A 850 -0.74 -24.18 6.81
N HIS A 851 -0.60 -25.33 7.45
CA HIS A 851 0.36 -26.36 7.02
C HIS A 851 -0.02 -26.96 5.66
N ILE A 852 -1.31 -27.05 5.35
CA ILE A 852 -1.80 -27.50 4.03
C ILE A 852 -1.42 -26.48 2.96
N ASN A 853 -1.63 -25.19 3.22
CA ASN A 853 -1.22 -24.12 2.31
C ASN A 853 0.30 -24.05 2.11
N ASP A 854 1.07 -24.15 3.19
CA ASP A 854 2.53 -24.09 3.14
C ASP A 854 3.14 -25.29 2.41
N SER A 855 2.48 -26.47 2.48
CA SER A 855 2.97 -27.70 1.84
C SER A 855 2.56 -27.84 0.37
N LEU A 856 1.34 -27.41 0.01
CA LEU A 856 0.72 -27.73 -1.29
C LEU A 856 0.25 -26.49 -2.07
N GLY A 857 0.41 -25.31 -1.50
CA GLY A 857 0.05 -24.03 -2.11
C GLY A 857 -1.42 -23.64 -1.95
N HIS A 858 -1.67 -22.33 -2.08
CA HIS A 858 -3.00 -21.72 -1.95
C HIS A 858 -4.10 -22.30 -2.87
N PRO A 859 -3.85 -22.71 -4.13
CA PRO A 859 -4.91 -23.23 -4.99
C PRO A 859 -5.60 -24.51 -4.45
N VAL A 860 -4.84 -25.37 -3.78
CA VAL A 860 -5.38 -26.60 -3.17
C VAL A 860 -6.16 -26.26 -1.90
N GLY A 861 -5.64 -25.34 -1.08
CA GLY A 861 -6.37 -24.81 0.08
C GLY A 861 -7.70 -24.15 -0.31
N ASP A 862 -7.75 -23.42 -1.42
CA ASP A 862 -8.97 -22.79 -1.93
C ASP A 862 -10.05 -23.82 -2.34
N LEU A 863 -9.64 -24.93 -2.96
CA LEU A 863 -10.55 -26.03 -3.28
C LEU A 863 -11.06 -26.72 -2.02
N LEU A 864 -10.20 -26.91 -1.02
CA LEU A 864 -10.57 -27.46 0.27
C LEU A 864 -11.61 -26.57 0.98
N LEU A 865 -11.39 -25.25 1.00
CA LEU A 865 -12.32 -24.28 1.57
C LEU A 865 -13.69 -24.29 0.87
N LYS A 866 -13.72 -24.43 -0.46
CA LYS A 866 -14.97 -24.60 -1.22
C LYS A 866 -15.70 -25.89 -0.84
N GLY A 867 -14.97 -27.00 -0.73
CA GLY A 867 -15.53 -28.29 -0.31
C GLY A 867 -16.12 -28.25 1.10
N ILE A 868 -15.42 -27.59 2.04
CA ILE A 868 -15.88 -27.37 3.41
C ILE A 868 -17.12 -26.48 3.44
N ALA A 869 -17.11 -25.35 2.72
CA ALA A 869 -18.24 -24.44 2.65
C ALA A 869 -19.52 -25.13 2.14
N GLN A 870 -19.39 -25.94 1.08
CA GLN A 870 -20.51 -26.72 0.56
C GLN A 870 -21.02 -27.71 1.60
N ARG A 871 -20.12 -28.50 2.21
CA ARG A 871 -20.49 -29.51 3.19
C ARG A 871 -21.15 -28.91 4.43
N LEU A 872 -20.67 -27.76 4.93
CA LEU A 872 -21.29 -27.05 6.06
C LEU A 872 -22.70 -26.57 5.71
N LYS A 873 -22.89 -26.02 4.49
CA LYS A 873 -24.19 -25.53 4.02
C LYS A 873 -25.24 -26.63 3.90
N GLU A 874 -24.84 -27.83 3.49
CA GLU A 874 -25.73 -29.01 3.38
C GLU A 874 -26.20 -29.56 4.76
N GLN A 875 -25.53 -29.16 5.84
CA GLN A 875 -25.75 -29.74 7.18
C GLN A 875 -26.63 -28.87 8.08
N VAL A 876 -26.84 -27.62 7.71
CA VAL A 876 -27.68 -26.64 8.41
C VAL A 876 -29.00 -26.42 7.67
N ARG A 877 -29.98 -25.79 8.32
CA ARG A 877 -31.30 -25.48 7.73
C ARG A 877 -31.23 -24.18 6.93
N ASP A 878 -32.20 -23.93 6.06
CA ASP A 878 -32.29 -22.67 5.29
C ASP A 878 -32.41 -21.41 6.17
N VAL A 879 -32.95 -21.56 7.39
CA VAL A 879 -33.03 -20.48 8.39
C VAL A 879 -31.70 -20.22 9.09
N ASP A 880 -30.82 -21.21 9.13
CA ASP A 880 -29.48 -21.08 9.70
C ASP A 880 -28.58 -20.39 8.67
N THR A 881 -27.56 -19.67 9.13
CA THR A 881 -26.64 -18.96 8.23
C THR A 881 -25.22 -19.44 8.46
N VAL A 882 -24.58 -20.01 7.44
CA VAL A 882 -23.13 -20.26 7.42
C VAL A 882 -22.48 -19.08 6.71
N ALA A 883 -21.45 -18.50 7.32
CA ALA A 883 -20.69 -17.39 6.76
C ALA A 883 -19.18 -17.66 6.91
N ARG A 884 -18.37 -16.97 6.10
CA ARG A 884 -16.91 -17.00 6.21
C ARG A 884 -16.40 -15.63 6.60
N LEU A 885 -15.61 -15.56 7.67
CA LEU A 885 -15.06 -14.31 8.21
C LEU A 885 -13.77 -13.90 7.48
N GLY A 886 -12.97 -14.89 7.08
CA GLY A 886 -11.70 -14.73 6.39
C GLY A 886 -10.79 -15.92 6.67
N GLY A 887 -9.78 -16.16 5.82
CA GLY A 887 -8.85 -17.27 6.03
C GLY A 887 -9.54 -18.64 6.15
N ASP A 888 -9.25 -19.36 7.23
CA ASP A 888 -9.80 -20.65 7.64
C ASP A 888 -10.98 -20.57 8.64
N GLU A 889 -11.54 -19.38 8.85
CA GLU A 889 -12.57 -19.14 9.85
C GLU A 889 -13.99 -19.08 9.24
N PHE A 890 -14.87 -19.92 9.78
CA PHE A 890 -16.30 -19.95 9.46
C PHE A 890 -17.13 -19.60 10.70
N ILE A 891 -18.24 -18.92 10.50
CA ILE A 891 -19.16 -18.56 11.58
C ILE A 891 -20.59 -18.94 11.19
N ILE A 892 -21.31 -19.52 12.14
CA ILE A 892 -22.64 -20.09 11.90
C ILE A 892 -23.63 -19.49 12.88
N LEU A 893 -24.75 -18.99 12.36
CA LEU A 893 -25.87 -18.46 13.13
C LEU A 893 -27.00 -19.48 13.14
N LEU A 894 -27.44 -19.86 14.34
CA LEU A 894 -28.56 -20.75 14.57
C LEU A 894 -29.69 -19.97 15.28
N PRO A 895 -30.62 -19.35 14.53
CA PRO A 895 -31.73 -18.61 15.11
C PRO A 895 -32.85 -19.55 15.58
N GLY A 896 -33.54 -19.18 16.66
CA GLY A 896 -34.78 -19.83 17.09
C GLY A 896 -34.60 -21.25 17.64
N LEU A 897 -33.59 -21.44 18.49
CA LEU A 897 -33.38 -22.71 19.21
C LEU A 897 -34.48 -22.94 20.26
N HIS A 898 -34.87 -24.20 20.45
CA HIS A 898 -35.83 -24.59 21.48
C HIS A 898 -35.15 -24.81 22.83
N LYS A 899 -33.94 -25.39 22.82
CA LYS A 899 -33.12 -25.63 24.02
C LYS A 899 -31.63 -25.30 23.74
N PRO A 900 -30.87 -24.87 24.76
CA PRO A 900 -29.41 -24.67 24.64
C PRO A 900 -28.66 -25.90 24.13
N SER A 901 -29.11 -27.11 24.52
CA SER A 901 -28.53 -28.38 24.08
C SER A 901 -28.60 -28.61 22.57
N ASP A 902 -29.53 -27.95 21.88
CA ASP A 902 -29.70 -28.07 20.43
C ASP A 902 -28.48 -27.48 19.69
N ALA A 903 -27.87 -26.42 20.23
CA ALA A 903 -26.67 -25.82 19.68
C ALA A 903 -25.49 -26.80 19.72
N SER A 904 -25.28 -27.48 20.85
CA SER A 904 -24.23 -28.50 21.00
C SER A 904 -24.47 -29.70 20.10
N ALA A 905 -25.72 -30.13 19.92
CA ALA A 905 -26.06 -31.22 19.01
C ALA A 905 -25.73 -30.87 17.54
N ILE A 906 -26.08 -29.65 17.10
CA ILE A 906 -25.77 -29.16 15.76
C ILE A 906 -24.26 -28.98 15.58
N ALA A 907 -23.54 -28.44 16.57
CA ALA A 907 -22.10 -28.29 16.53
C ALA A 907 -21.38 -29.64 16.39
N ASN A 908 -21.79 -30.66 17.16
CA ASN A 908 -21.23 -32.01 17.04
C ASN A 908 -21.55 -32.65 15.68
N LYS A 909 -22.75 -32.39 15.14
CA LYS A 909 -23.11 -32.82 13.79
C LYS A 909 -22.19 -32.18 12.74
N LEU A 910 -21.93 -30.88 12.84
CA LEU A 910 -21.02 -30.16 11.96
C LEU A 910 -19.58 -30.68 12.08
N LEU A 911 -19.10 -30.94 13.30
CA LEU A 911 -17.78 -31.53 13.53
C LEU A 911 -17.65 -32.93 12.89
N ALA A 912 -18.67 -33.77 13.02
CA ALA A 912 -18.67 -35.11 12.42
C ALA A 912 -18.57 -35.09 10.88
N CYS A 913 -18.93 -33.98 10.23
CA CYS A 913 -18.82 -33.82 8.78
C CYS A 913 -17.37 -33.74 8.29
N PHE A 914 -16.42 -33.46 9.20
CA PHE A 914 -14.99 -33.43 8.91
C PHE A 914 -14.33 -34.81 8.99
N HIS A 915 -15.02 -35.84 9.52
CA HIS A 915 -14.48 -37.21 9.55
C HIS A 915 -14.34 -37.82 8.16
N ALA A 916 -15.22 -37.45 7.23
CA ALA A 916 -15.11 -37.86 5.84
C ALA A 916 -14.03 -37.02 5.15
N PRO A 917 -13.16 -37.62 4.33
CA PRO A 917 -12.13 -36.87 3.63
C PRO A 917 -12.70 -35.83 2.66
N PHE A 918 -11.91 -34.80 2.36
CA PHE A 918 -12.22 -33.78 1.36
C PHE A 918 -11.38 -34.01 0.11
N GLN A 919 -12.04 -34.09 -1.04
CA GLN A 919 -11.35 -34.16 -2.33
C GLN A 919 -10.98 -32.75 -2.78
N ALA A 920 -9.69 -32.46 -2.95
CA ALA A 920 -9.20 -31.21 -3.52
C ALA A 920 -8.16 -31.49 -4.61
N GLY A 921 -8.58 -31.40 -5.88
CA GLY A 921 -7.80 -31.84 -7.02
C GLY A 921 -7.63 -33.36 -7.03
N GLU A 922 -6.39 -33.82 -7.21
CA GLU A 922 -6.03 -35.25 -7.18
C GLU A 922 -5.80 -35.79 -5.75
N HIS A 923 -5.82 -34.93 -4.72
CA HIS A 923 -5.48 -35.29 -3.35
C HIS A 923 -6.71 -35.41 -2.46
N GLU A 924 -6.60 -36.30 -1.46
CA GLU A 924 -7.61 -36.57 -0.45
C GLU A 924 -7.11 -36.05 0.92
N PHE A 925 -7.89 -35.16 1.55
CA PHE A 925 -7.51 -34.50 2.80
C PHE A 925 -8.37 -34.95 3.98
N PHE A 926 -7.70 -35.38 5.05
CA PHE A 926 -8.31 -35.56 6.37
C PHE A 926 -7.98 -34.31 7.20
N THR A 927 -8.97 -33.45 7.39
CA THR A 927 -8.86 -32.24 8.20
C THR A 927 -9.88 -32.28 9.32
N SER A 928 -9.60 -31.59 10.42
CA SER A 928 -10.51 -31.44 11.55
C SER A 928 -10.81 -29.97 11.79
N ALA A 929 -11.79 -29.69 12.63
CA ALA A 929 -12.14 -28.33 13.00
C ALA A 929 -12.30 -28.18 14.51
N SER A 930 -12.02 -26.98 15.01
CA SER A 930 -12.30 -26.58 16.39
C SER A 930 -13.52 -25.66 16.40
N ILE A 931 -14.53 -25.98 17.22
CA ILE A 931 -15.80 -25.22 17.25
C ILE A 931 -16.05 -24.63 18.63
N GLY A 932 -16.34 -23.33 18.68
CA GLY A 932 -16.78 -22.60 19.87
C GLY A 932 -18.25 -22.22 19.77
N ILE A 933 -19.02 -22.36 20.86
CA ILE A 933 -20.44 -21.99 20.91
C ILE A 933 -20.64 -20.82 21.87
N SER A 934 -21.38 -19.79 21.43
CA SER A 934 -21.93 -18.74 22.28
C SER A 934 -23.45 -18.64 22.11
N LEU A 935 -24.19 -18.66 23.21
CA LEU A 935 -25.65 -18.64 23.24
C LEU A 935 -26.17 -17.22 23.48
N TYR A 936 -27.22 -16.80 22.77
CA TYR A 936 -27.93 -15.56 23.08
C TYR A 936 -29.35 -15.84 23.56
N PRO A 937 -29.84 -15.08 24.57
CA PRO A 937 -29.20 -13.91 25.20
C PRO A 937 -28.23 -14.21 26.36
N GLN A 938 -27.92 -15.48 26.65
CA GLN A 938 -27.18 -15.88 27.87
C GLN A 938 -25.73 -15.38 27.93
N ASP A 939 -25.00 -15.52 26.82
CA ASP A 939 -23.58 -15.21 26.71
C ASP A 939 -23.33 -13.83 26.07
N GLY A 940 -24.38 -13.14 25.62
CA GLY A 940 -24.30 -11.80 25.04
C GLY A 940 -25.64 -11.35 24.44
N SER A 941 -25.86 -10.03 24.40
CA SER A 941 -27.05 -9.41 23.81
C SER A 941 -26.73 -8.51 22.61
N ASP A 942 -25.46 -8.39 22.25
CA ASP A 942 -24.96 -7.61 21.12
C ASP A 942 -24.06 -8.47 20.23
N VAL A 943 -23.96 -8.07 18.97
CA VAL A 943 -23.20 -8.79 17.92
C VAL A 943 -21.74 -8.99 18.33
N ALA A 944 -21.07 -7.94 18.81
CA ALA A 944 -19.65 -7.96 19.12
C ALA A 944 -19.32 -8.91 20.27
N THR A 945 -20.11 -8.87 21.35
CA THR A 945 -19.93 -9.76 22.51
C THR A 945 -20.12 -11.22 22.13
N LEU A 946 -21.14 -11.56 21.34
CA LEU A 946 -21.42 -12.95 20.95
C LEU A 946 -20.33 -13.54 20.05
N ILE A 947 -19.87 -12.77 19.06
CA ILE A 947 -18.76 -13.21 18.19
C ILE A 947 -17.49 -13.41 19.02
N ARG A 948 -17.14 -12.45 19.89
CA ARG A 948 -15.96 -12.54 20.76
C ARG A 948 -16.02 -13.74 21.70
N ASN A 949 -17.19 -14.02 22.26
CA ASN A 949 -17.37 -15.14 23.20
C ASN A 949 -17.36 -16.50 22.49
N ALA A 950 -17.91 -16.58 21.27
CA ALA A 950 -17.82 -17.77 20.44
C ALA A 950 -16.37 -18.06 20.01
N ASP A 951 -15.61 -17.03 19.65
CA ASP A 951 -14.18 -17.12 19.34
C ASP A 951 -13.37 -17.61 20.55
N ALA A 952 -13.57 -17.01 21.73
CA ALA A 952 -12.92 -17.46 22.96
C ALA A 952 -13.20 -18.95 23.30
N ALA A 953 -14.43 -19.41 23.04
CA ALA A 953 -14.78 -20.83 23.19
C ALA A 953 -14.09 -21.73 22.16
N MET A 954 -13.98 -21.28 20.91
CA MET A 954 -13.29 -22.00 19.82
C MET A 954 -11.80 -22.16 20.15
N TYR A 955 -11.19 -21.10 20.67
CA TYR A 955 -9.80 -21.14 21.08
C TYR A 955 -9.56 -22.16 22.20
N ARG A 956 -10.46 -22.28 23.17
CA ARG A 956 -10.39 -23.32 24.20
C ARG A 956 -10.50 -24.73 23.60
N SER A 957 -11.33 -24.90 22.56
CA SER A 957 -11.39 -26.16 21.82
C SER A 957 -10.00 -26.52 21.24
N LYS A 958 -9.28 -25.54 20.67
CA LYS A 958 -7.90 -25.75 20.22
C LYS A 958 -6.96 -26.13 21.36
N ALA A 959 -6.99 -25.39 22.47
CA ALA A 959 -6.11 -25.60 23.61
C ALA A 959 -6.29 -26.96 24.29
N LYS A 960 -7.52 -27.49 24.35
CA LYS A 960 -7.79 -28.80 24.97
C LYS A 960 -7.43 -30.00 24.09
N GLY A 961 -6.91 -29.78 22.88
CA GLY A 961 -6.47 -30.86 21.97
C GLY A 961 -7.23 -30.93 20.64
N ARG A 962 -7.83 -29.82 20.19
CA ARG A 962 -8.46 -29.66 18.85
C ARG A 962 -9.58 -30.68 18.56
N ASN A 963 -10.13 -30.67 17.35
CA ASN A 963 -11.20 -31.59 16.88
C ASN A 963 -12.34 -31.80 17.89
N ARG A 964 -12.89 -30.71 18.43
CA ARG A 964 -13.93 -30.75 19.46
C ARG A 964 -14.81 -29.51 19.43
N VAL A 965 -15.83 -29.57 20.28
CA VAL A 965 -16.77 -28.47 20.49
C VAL A 965 -16.66 -28.01 21.94
N GLU A 966 -16.50 -26.70 22.16
CA GLU A 966 -16.51 -26.10 23.49
C GLU A 966 -17.59 -25.00 23.56
N THR A 967 -18.27 -24.92 24.70
CA THR A 967 -19.26 -23.87 24.96
C THR A 967 -18.62 -22.76 25.78
N TYR A 968 -19.00 -21.52 25.49
CA TYR A 968 -18.51 -20.37 26.22
C TYR A 968 -18.86 -20.45 27.71
N THR A 969 -17.87 -20.12 28.55
CA THR A 969 -18.06 -19.88 29.98
C THR A 969 -17.35 -18.56 30.34
N ARG A 970 -17.86 -17.81 31.31
CA ARG A 970 -17.30 -16.48 31.66
C ARG A 970 -15.80 -16.50 32.00
N ASP A 971 -15.30 -17.61 32.55
CA ASP A 971 -13.88 -17.81 32.88
C ASP A 971 -12.96 -17.83 31.64
N LEU A 972 -13.49 -18.05 30.43
CA LEU A 972 -12.68 -18.20 29.20
C LEU A 972 -12.11 -16.90 28.68
N THR A 973 -12.87 -15.83 28.79
CA THR A 973 -12.41 -14.48 28.45
C THR A 973 -11.26 -14.03 29.36
N ALA A 974 -11.26 -14.48 30.63
CA ALA A 974 -10.17 -14.22 31.57
C ALA A 974 -8.92 -15.04 31.22
N GLN A 975 -9.07 -16.33 30.91
CA GLN A 975 -7.97 -17.21 30.51
C GLN A 975 -7.30 -16.81 29.19
N ALA A 976 -8.07 -16.31 28.21
CA ALA A 976 -7.51 -15.79 26.96
C ALA A 976 -6.65 -14.53 27.20
N SER A 977 -7.14 -13.62 28.04
CA SER A 977 -6.39 -12.43 28.45
C SER A 977 -5.13 -12.78 29.28
N GLU A 978 -5.25 -13.76 30.18
CA GLU A 978 -4.15 -14.28 31.00
C GLU A 978 -3.04 -14.89 30.14
N ARG A 979 -3.39 -15.61 29.07
CA ARG A 979 -2.41 -16.17 28.13
C ARG A 979 -1.59 -15.09 27.42
N ILE A 980 -2.24 -14.02 26.94
CA ILE A 980 -1.53 -12.89 26.30
C ILE A 980 -0.57 -12.22 27.29
N ALA A 981 -0.97 -12.12 28.56
CA ALA A 981 -0.10 -11.59 29.62
C ALA A 981 1.10 -12.52 29.90
N LEU A 982 0.87 -13.83 29.98
CA LEU A 982 1.95 -14.82 30.17
C LEU A 982 2.95 -14.82 29.01
N GLU A 983 2.50 -14.56 27.78
CA GLU A 983 3.37 -14.52 26.60
C GLU A 983 4.42 -13.41 26.71
N HIS A 984 3.99 -12.24 27.18
CA HIS A 984 4.87 -11.10 27.39
C HIS A 984 5.84 -11.34 28.55
N GLU A 985 5.39 -11.97 29.64
CA GLU A 985 6.20 -12.19 30.83
C GLU A 985 7.21 -13.35 30.68
N LEU A 986 6.91 -14.39 29.88
CA LEU A 986 7.80 -15.54 29.69
C LEU A 986 9.19 -15.15 29.15
N ARG A 987 9.27 -14.16 28.25
CA ARG A 987 10.57 -13.65 27.76
C ARG A 987 11.39 -13.00 28.88
N ARG A 988 10.73 -12.36 29.86
CA ARG A 988 11.36 -11.68 30.99
C ARG A 988 11.70 -12.64 32.13
N ALA A 989 11.02 -13.79 32.21
CA ALA A 989 11.24 -14.80 33.23
C ALA A 989 12.68 -15.33 33.27
N ILE A 990 13.33 -15.47 32.10
CA ILE A 990 14.74 -15.87 31.99
C ILE A 990 15.66 -14.79 32.60
N GLU A 991 15.41 -13.52 32.29
CA GLU A 991 16.22 -12.38 32.77
C GLU A 991 16.06 -12.15 34.29
N ARG A 992 14.88 -12.47 34.83
CA ARG A 992 14.51 -12.21 36.23
C ARG A 992 14.79 -13.36 37.20
N ASN A 993 15.35 -14.47 36.71
CA ASN A 993 15.56 -15.71 37.49
C ASN A 993 14.26 -16.27 38.11
N GLU A 994 13.15 -16.20 37.37
CA GLU A 994 11.85 -16.75 37.79
C GLU A 994 11.70 -18.24 37.45
N LEU A 995 12.66 -18.80 36.71
CA LEU A 995 12.71 -20.19 36.29
C LEU A 995 13.62 -21.00 37.24
N SER A 996 13.20 -22.22 37.55
CA SER A 996 13.96 -23.17 38.35
C SER A 996 13.83 -24.59 37.81
N LEU A 997 14.76 -25.47 38.17
CA LEU A 997 14.72 -26.88 37.80
C LEU A 997 14.42 -27.73 39.03
N TYR A 998 13.43 -28.61 38.88
CA TYR A 998 13.09 -29.65 39.82
C TYR A 998 13.54 -30.99 39.25
N TYR A 999 13.77 -31.97 40.12
CA TYR A 999 14.40 -33.23 39.76
C TYR A 999 13.56 -34.39 40.26
N GLN A 1000 13.20 -35.30 39.35
CA GLN A 1000 12.45 -36.50 39.69
C GLN A 1000 13.33 -37.75 39.57
N PRO A 1001 13.37 -38.64 40.59
CA PRO A 1001 14.22 -39.83 40.58
C PRO A 1001 13.70 -40.93 39.65
N LYS A 1002 14.63 -41.63 38.99
CA LYS A 1002 14.36 -42.84 38.19
C LYS A 1002 14.90 -44.06 38.92
N PHE A 1003 14.09 -45.10 39.08
CA PHE A 1003 14.46 -46.32 39.81
C PHE A 1003 14.45 -47.56 38.94
N SER A 1004 15.43 -48.44 39.16
CA SER A 1004 15.45 -49.77 38.55
C SER A 1004 14.57 -50.73 39.34
N LEU A 1005 13.64 -51.40 38.65
CA LEU A 1005 12.81 -52.45 39.26
C LEU A 1005 13.61 -53.71 39.58
N LYS A 1006 14.73 -53.95 38.88
CA LYS A 1006 15.57 -55.12 39.05
C LYS A 1006 16.51 -55.02 40.24
N THR A 1007 17.15 -53.86 40.42
CA THR A 1007 18.15 -53.63 41.48
C THR A 1007 17.60 -52.81 42.65
N GLN A 1008 16.39 -52.25 42.51
CA GLN A 1008 15.76 -51.36 43.49
C GLN A 1008 16.64 -50.17 43.90
N SER A 1009 17.45 -49.69 42.95
CA SER A 1009 18.41 -48.60 43.14
C SER A 1009 18.06 -47.41 42.25
N LEU A 1010 18.51 -46.23 42.67
CA LEU A 1010 18.47 -45.02 41.84
C LEU A 1010 19.35 -45.25 40.59
N VAL A 1011 18.80 -44.96 39.41
CA VAL A 1011 19.48 -45.13 38.11
C VAL A 1011 19.56 -43.85 37.29
N GLY A 1012 19.01 -42.74 37.79
CA GLY A 1012 19.11 -41.43 37.18
C GLY A 1012 18.10 -40.46 37.77
N ALA A 1013 18.02 -39.27 37.17
CA ALA A 1013 16.99 -38.29 37.48
C ALA A 1013 16.52 -37.59 36.20
N GLU A 1014 15.31 -37.05 36.20
CA GLU A 1014 14.81 -36.17 35.14
C GLU A 1014 14.74 -34.72 35.64
N ALA A 1015 15.25 -33.79 34.85
CA ALA A 1015 15.18 -32.35 35.12
C ALA A 1015 13.91 -31.76 34.49
N LEU A 1016 13.07 -31.19 35.35
CA LEU A 1016 11.78 -30.63 35.00
C LEU A 1016 11.76 -29.15 35.32
N ILE A 1017 11.48 -28.32 34.30
CA ILE A 1017 11.41 -26.87 34.48
C ILE A 1017 10.17 -26.46 35.28
N ARG A 1018 10.32 -25.44 36.12
CA ARG A 1018 9.25 -24.77 36.86
C ARG A 1018 9.36 -23.27 36.68
N TRP A 1019 8.22 -22.61 36.52
CA TRP A 1019 8.15 -21.15 36.44
C TRP A 1019 7.30 -20.62 37.60
N THR A 1020 7.93 -19.84 38.47
CA THR A 1020 7.27 -19.19 39.60
C THR A 1020 7.15 -17.70 39.32
N HIS A 1021 5.97 -17.25 38.91
CA HIS A 1021 5.72 -15.85 38.59
C HIS A 1021 5.13 -15.08 39.80
N PRO A 1022 5.59 -13.85 40.09
CA PRO A 1022 5.12 -13.09 41.26
C PRO A 1022 3.61 -12.82 41.32
N THR A 1023 2.95 -12.71 40.16
CA THR A 1023 1.52 -12.41 40.04
C THR A 1023 0.66 -13.65 39.75
N PHE A 1024 1.18 -14.61 38.99
CA PHE A 1024 0.43 -15.78 38.52
C PHE A 1024 0.68 -17.03 39.37
N GLY A 1025 1.62 -16.97 40.33
CA GLY A 1025 2.01 -18.12 41.14
C GLY A 1025 2.86 -19.12 40.34
N GLU A 1026 2.73 -20.41 40.65
CA GLU A 1026 3.37 -21.44 39.82
C GLU A 1026 2.60 -21.65 38.52
N VAL A 1027 3.26 -21.39 37.40
CA VAL A 1027 2.71 -21.60 36.07
C VAL A 1027 3.04 -23.02 35.60
N PRO A 1028 2.03 -23.85 35.25
CA PRO A 1028 2.25 -25.23 34.81
C PRO A 1028 3.15 -25.32 33.56
N PRO A 1029 4.09 -26.28 33.49
CA PRO A 1029 4.97 -26.50 32.33
C PRO A 1029 4.23 -26.64 31.00
N GLU A 1030 3.14 -27.41 30.99
CA GLU A 1030 2.28 -27.61 29.81
C GLU A 1030 1.77 -26.28 29.23
N GLN A 1031 1.50 -25.28 30.08
CA GLN A 1031 0.96 -24.00 29.67
C GLN A 1031 2.01 -23.09 29.04
N PHE A 1032 3.20 -22.98 29.65
CA PHE A 1032 4.22 -22.05 29.16
C PHE A 1032 5.20 -22.66 28.15
N ILE A 1033 5.40 -23.98 28.14
CA ILE A 1033 6.24 -24.64 27.11
C ILE A 1033 5.55 -24.53 25.75
N HIS A 1034 4.25 -24.80 25.66
CA HIS A 1034 3.48 -24.60 24.42
C HIS A 1034 3.53 -23.14 23.95
N LEU A 1035 3.43 -22.19 24.88
CA LEU A 1035 3.55 -20.77 24.57
C LEU A 1035 4.95 -20.43 24.02
N ALA A 1036 6.00 -21.02 24.61
CA ALA A 1036 7.37 -20.85 24.17
C ALA A 1036 7.61 -21.40 22.76
N GLU A 1037 6.94 -22.50 22.41
CA GLU A 1037 7.03 -23.12 21.09
C GLU A 1037 6.35 -22.25 20.02
N GLU A 1038 5.17 -21.70 20.30
CA GLU A 1038 4.42 -20.84 19.38
C GLU A 1038 5.14 -19.52 19.07
N ASN A 1039 5.76 -18.89 20.07
CA ASN A 1039 6.41 -17.59 19.92
C ASN A 1039 7.93 -17.67 19.65
N GLY A 1040 8.49 -18.89 19.58
CA GLY A 1040 9.91 -19.14 19.29
C GLY A 1040 10.86 -18.93 20.47
N THR A 1041 10.38 -18.62 21.68
CA THR A 1041 11.25 -18.48 22.87
C THR A 1041 11.74 -19.83 23.43
N ILE A 1042 11.19 -20.95 22.95
CA ILE A 1042 11.60 -22.31 23.34
C ILE A 1042 13.10 -22.57 23.12
N LEU A 1043 13.73 -21.94 22.15
CA LEU A 1043 15.16 -22.08 21.89
C LEU A 1043 16.02 -21.49 23.01
N GLN A 1044 15.63 -20.31 23.50
CA GLN A 1044 16.32 -19.64 24.61
C GLN A 1044 16.08 -20.38 25.93
N LEU A 1045 14.83 -20.80 26.14
CA LEU A 1045 14.42 -21.57 27.31
C LEU A 1045 15.18 -22.90 27.39
N GLY A 1046 15.23 -23.63 26.28
CA GLY A 1046 15.88 -24.93 26.23
C GLY A 1046 17.40 -24.86 26.39
N ASP A 1047 18.08 -23.82 25.87
CA ASP A 1047 19.51 -23.61 26.15
C ASP A 1047 19.76 -23.33 27.64
N TRP A 1048 18.90 -22.51 28.27
CA TRP A 1048 18.97 -22.24 29.70
C TRP A 1048 18.77 -23.53 30.53
N VAL A 1049 17.81 -24.37 30.17
CA VAL A 1049 17.57 -25.67 30.83
C VAL A 1049 18.80 -26.58 30.70
N LEU A 1050 19.37 -26.72 29.50
CA LEU A 1050 20.56 -27.52 29.26
C LEU A 1050 21.75 -27.05 30.10
N GLU A 1051 21.98 -25.73 30.14
CA GLU A 1051 23.06 -25.14 30.94
C GLU A 1051 22.87 -25.37 32.45
N GLN A 1052 21.67 -25.08 32.99
CA GLN A 1052 21.41 -25.27 34.42
C GLN A 1052 21.46 -26.74 34.84
N ALA A 1053 20.97 -27.65 34.01
CA ALA A 1053 21.03 -29.09 34.28
C ALA A 1053 22.49 -29.60 34.28
N CYS A 1054 23.31 -29.19 33.31
CA CYS A 1054 24.73 -29.53 33.27
C CYS A 1054 25.47 -28.97 34.50
N ARG A 1055 25.19 -27.71 34.85
CA ARG A 1055 25.73 -27.08 36.06
C ARG A 1055 25.36 -27.86 37.32
N GLN A 1056 24.09 -28.25 37.47
CA GLN A 1056 23.64 -29.00 38.64
C GLN A 1056 24.27 -30.38 38.71
N MET A 1057 24.36 -31.10 37.59
CA MET A 1057 25.01 -32.41 37.52
C MET A 1057 26.48 -32.34 37.92
N HIS A 1058 27.20 -31.29 37.51
CA HIS A 1058 28.58 -31.06 37.93
C HIS A 1058 28.71 -30.83 39.44
N VAL A 1059 27.79 -30.05 40.03
CA VAL A 1059 27.74 -29.85 41.49
C VAL A 1059 27.53 -31.18 42.21
N TRP A 1060 26.58 -32.01 41.74
CA TRP A 1060 26.33 -33.30 42.35
C TRP A 1060 27.49 -34.29 42.20
N LYS A 1061 28.14 -34.32 41.03
CA LYS A 1061 29.28 -35.20 40.78
C LYS A 1061 30.49 -34.88 41.64
N LYS A 1062 30.66 -33.62 42.06
CA LYS A 1062 31.70 -33.21 43.01
C LYS A 1062 31.37 -33.57 44.46
N ALA A 1063 30.09 -33.55 44.82
CA ALA A 1063 29.64 -33.66 46.20
C ALA A 1063 29.17 -35.07 46.61
N TYR A 1064 28.73 -35.89 45.66
CA TYR A 1064 28.05 -37.17 45.91
C TYR A 1064 28.56 -38.29 44.99
N GLN A 1065 28.19 -39.53 45.31
CA GLN A 1065 28.49 -40.69 44.45
C GLN A 1065 27.66 -40.65 43.16
N ALA A 1066 28.15 -41.30 42.10
CA ALA A 1066 27.46 -41.36 40.82
C ALA A 1066 26.17 -42.18 40.93
N PHE A 1067 25.06 -41.63 40.43
CA PHE A 1067 23.72 -42.20 40.55
C PHE A 1067 22.99 -42.38 39.20
N GLY A 1068 23.72 -42.30 38.09
CA GLY A 1068 23.21 -42.40 36.72
C GLY A 1068 23.11 -41.06 35.99
N PRO A 1069 22.61 -41.06 34.74
CA PRO A 1069 22.48 -39.85 33.93
C PRO A 1069 21.36 -38.93 34.40
N LEU A 1070 21.51 -37.64 34.07
CA LEU A 1070 20.47 -36.63 34.20
C LEU A 1070 19.75 -36.48 32.85
N SER A 1071 18.43 -36.70 32.86
CA SER A 1071 17.57 -36.63 31.69
C SER A 1071 16.96 -35.25 31.52
N ILE A 1072 16.91 -34.77 30.28
CA ILE A 1072 16.41 -33.44 29.92
C ILE A 1072 15.53 -33.54 28.69
N ASN A 1073 14.34 -32.95 28.77
CA ASN A 1073 13.44 -32.83 27.63
C ASN A 1073 13.99 -31.83 26.61
N LEU A 1074 14.08 -32.28 25.36
CA LEU A 1074 14.56 -31.50 24.23
C LEU A 1074 13.40 -31.21 23.27
N ALA A 1075 13.04 -29.93 23.14
CA ALA A 1075 11.97 -29.53 22.24
C ALA A 1075 12.39 -29.74 20.77
N GLY A 1076 11.43 -30.08 19.92
CA GLY A 1076 11.71 -30.37 18.51
C GLY A 1076 12.37 -29.21 17.75
N ALA A 1077 12.00 -27.97 18.09
CA ALA A 1077 12.63 -26.78 17.51
C ALA A 1077 14.14 -26.70 17.80
N GLN A 1078 14.61 -27.22 18.95
CA GLN A 1078 16.03 -27.25 19.28
C GLN A 1078 16.78 -28.32 18.50
N LEU A 1079 16.16 -29.48 18.24
CA LEU A 1079 16.80 -30.56 17.48
C LEU A 1079 17.09 -30.15 16.03
N ARG A 1080 16.33 -29.19 15.48
CA ARG A 1080 16.60 -28.60 14.16
C ARG A 1080 17.80 -27.66 14.12
N GLN A 1081 18.31 -27.20 15.26
CA GLN A 1081 19.46 -26.30 15.26
C GLN A 1081 20.74 -27.05 14.89
N PRO A 1082 21.42 -26.70 13.79
CA PRO A 1082 22.67 -27.36 13.39
C PRO A 1082 23.79 -27.17 14.43
N SER A 1083 23.67 -26.14 15.27
CA SER A 1083 24.61 -25.82 16.36
C SER A 1083 24.38 -26.61 17.64
N LEU A 1084 23.27 -27.36 17.79
CA LEU A 1084 22.91 -28.03 19.05
C LEU A 1084 24.01 -28.98 19.54
N ALA A 1085 24.50 -29.85 18.67
CA ALA A 1085 25.55 -30.82 19.01
C ALA A 1085 26.83 -30.11 19.50
N LYS A 1086 27.24 -29.03 18.82
CA LYS A 1086 28.38 -28.21 19.23
C LYS A 1086 28.15 -27.52 20.57
N ARG A 1087 26.93 -27.01 20.82
CA ARG A 1087 26.57 -26.36 22.09
C ARG A 1087 26.61 -27.35 23.25
N ILE A 1088 26.07 -28.55 23.08
CA ILE A 1088 26.12 -29.61 24.11
C ILE A 1088 27.57 -30.03 24.36
N GLU A 1089 28.38 -30.20 23.32
CA GLU A 1089 29.81 -30.48 23.46
C GLU A 1089 30.54 -29.40 24.29
N GLN A 1090 30.23 -28.12 24.04
CA GLN A 1090 30.78 -27.00 24.81
C GLN A 1090 30.34 -27.05 26.28
N LEU A 1091 29.07 -27.34 26.58
CA LEU A 1091 28.56 -27.45 27.94
C LEU A 1091 29.21 -28.61 28.70
N LEU A 1092 29.30 -29.79 28.07
CA LEU A 1092 29.97 -30.96 28.65
C LEU A 1092 31.44 -30.66 28.98
N LYS A 1093 32.16 -29.97 28.08
CA LYS A 1093 33.55 -29.54 28.32
C LYS A 1093 33.65 -28.52 29.45
N SER A 1094 32.81 -27.49 29.44
CA SER A 1094 32.82 -26.39 30.41
C SER A 1094 32.55 -26.87 31.84
N TYR A 1095 31.64 -27.84 31.99
CA TYR A 1095 31.27 -28.42 33.27
C TYR A 1095 31.96 -29.76 33.57
N GLN A 1096 32.95 -30.18 32.78
CA GLN A 1096 33.74 -31.41 33.02
C GLN A 1096 32.88 -32.68 33.18
N LEU A 1097 31.78 -32.76 32.44
CA LEU A 1097 30.87 -33.90 32.43
C LEU A 1097 31.29 -34.91 31.36
N LYS A 1098 31.05 -36.20 31.63
CA LYS A 1098 31.14 -37.23 30.59
C LYS A 1098 29.85 -37.17 29.79
N ALA A 1099 29.91 -37.43 28.49
CA ALA A 1099 28.70 -37.38 27.65
C ALA A 1099 27.59 -38.33 28.13
N GLY A 1100 27.95 -39.50 28.67
CA GLY A 1100 27.01 -40.45 29.26
C GLY A 1100 26.41 -40.03 30.61
N ASP A 1101 26.80 -38.89 31.18
CA ASP A 1101 26.13 -38.30 32.35
C ASP A 1101 24.85 -37.53 31.96
N LEU A 1102 24.62 -37.32 30.66
CA LEU A 1102 23.49 -36.59 30.10
C LEU A 1102 22.62 -37.51 29.25
N GLN A 1103 21.31 -37.39 29.41
CA GLN A 1103 20.30 -38.05 28.59
C GLN A 1103 19.36 -37.00 28.01
N LEU A 1104 19.09 -37.08 26.71
CA LEU A 1104 18.16 -36.18 26.01
C LEU A 1104 16.90 -36.95 25.65
N GLU A 1105 15.77 -36.40 26.02
CA GLU A 1105 14.45 -37.00 25.83
C GLU A 1105 13.71 -36.23 24.74
N ILE A 1106 13.14 -36.94 23.78
CA ILE A 1106 12.52 -36.35 22.60
C ILE A 1106 11.19 -37.05 22.35
N THR A 1107 10.14 -36.26 22.16
CA THR A 1107 8.79 -36.79 21.97
C THR A 1107 8.63 -37.56 20.66
N GLU A 1108 7.85 -38.65 20.71
CA GLU A 1108 7.57 -39.53 19.56
C GLU A 1108 7.04 -38.76 18.35
N ASN A 1109 6.03 -37.91 18.56
CA ASN A 1109 5.34 -37.17 17.49
C ASN A 1109 6.30 -36.29 16.70
N PHE A 1110 7.29 -35.68 17.37
CA PHE A 1110 8.26 -34.83 16.69
C PHE A 1110 9.16 -35.66 15.77
N ILE A 1111 9.73 -36.74 16.30
CA ILE A 1111 10.65 -37.62 15.56
C ILE A 1111 9.98 -38.24 14.33
N MET A 1112 8.70 -38.60 14.41
CA MET A 1112 7.98 -39.25 13.31
C MET A 1112 7.62 -38.29 12.17
N SER A 1113 7.51 -36.99 12.45
CA SER A 1113 7.09 -35.98 11.46
C SER A 1113 8.22 -35.48 10.54
N GLN A 1114 9.48 -35.52 10.99
CA GLN A 1114 10.62 -34.85 10.33
C GLN A 1114 11.88 -35.71 10.34
N ALA A 1115 11.71 -36.94 9.86
CA ALA A 1115 12.65 -38.04 9.97
C ALA A 1115 14.10 -37.76 9.55
N GLU A 1116 14.34 -37.33 8.30
CA GLU A 1116 15.69 -37.37 7.71
C GLU A 1116 16.63 -36.30 8.27
N GLU A 1117 16.15 -35.08 8.51
CA GLU A 1117 16.95 -33.99 9.06
C GLU A 1117 17.36 -34.26 10.52
N ALA A 1118 16.40 -34.69 11.35
CA ALA A 1118 16.62 -35.02 12.75
C ALA A 1118 17.60 -36.20 12.94
N LEU A 1119 17.55 -37.20 12.05
CA LEU A 1119 18.37 -38.40 12.15
C LEU A 1119 19.88 -38.10 12.06
N SER A 1120 20.27 -37.09 11.26
CA SER A 1120 21.65 -36.63 11.17
C SER A 1120 22.17 -36.05 12.51
N VAL A 1121 21.37 -35.20 13.16
CA VAL A 1121 21.69 -34.57 14.44
C VAL A 1121 21.71 -35.61 15.56
N LEU A 1122 20.75 -36.55 15.57
CA LEU A 1122 20.73 -37.64 16.55
C LEU A 1122 21.99 -38.51 16.46
N HIS A 1123 22.46 -38.84 15.25
CA HIS A 1123 23.74 -39.55 15.11
C HIS A 1123 24.93 -38.74 15.63
N GLN A 1124 24.98 -37.43 15.40
CA GLN A 1124 26.02 -36.57 15.95
C GLN A 1124 26.00 -36.55 17.48
N LEU A 1125 24.81 -36.44 18.09
CA LEU A 1125 24.63 -36.50 19.55
C LEU A 1125 25.04 -37.86 20.11
N LYS A 1126 24.75 -38.95 19.39
CA LYS A 1126 25.20 -40.29 19.77
C LYS A 1126 26.70 -40.48 19.63
N GLN A 1127 27.33 -39.90 18.60
CA GLN A 1127 28.78 -39.91 18.42
C GLN A 1127 29.50 -39.13 19.54
N LEU A 1128 28.88 -38.05 20.04
CA LEU A 1128 29.35 -37.34 21.23
C LEU A 1128 29.29 -38.22 22.50
N GLY A 1129 28.43 -39.24 22.52
CA GLY A 1129 28.28 -40.20 23.60
C GLY A 1129 27.16 -39.87 24.60
N VAL A 1130 26.23 -38.97 24.22
CA VAL A 1130 25.03 -38.63 25.00
C VAL A 1130 23.98 -39.73 24.83
N GLN A 1131 23.19 -40.01 25.88
CA GLN A 1131 22.10 -40.97 25.79
C GLN A 1131 20.86 -40.34 25.16
N LEU A 1132 20.16 -41.10 24.32
CA LEU A 1132 18.94 -40.64 23.64
C LEU A 1132 17.75 -41.48 24.09
N ALA A 1133 16.70 -40.81 24.56
CA ALA A 1133 15.43 -41.42 24.94
C ALA A 1133 14.30 -40.91 24.05
N ILE A 1134 13.39 -41.81 23.68
CA ILE A 1134 12.11 -41.43 23.09
C ILE A 1134 11.05 -41.33 24.18
N ASP A 1135 10.34 -40.21 24.20
CA ASP A 1135 9.34 -39.84 25.19
C ASP A 1135 7.92 -39.91 24.61
N ASP A 1136 6.91 -40.02 25.48
CA ASP A 1136 5.48 -40.17 25.15
C ASP A 1136 5.14 -41.32 24.17
N PHE A 1137 5.90 -42.43 24.23
CA PHE A 1137 5.80 -43.50 23.23
C PHE A 1137 4.48 -44.29 23.35
N GLY A 1138 3.77 -44.41 22.22
CA GLY A 1138 2.53 -45.16 22.05
C GLY A 1138 1.30 -44.30 21.77
N THR A 1139 1.43 -42.97 21.87
CA THR A 1139 0.32 -42.02 21.67
C THR A 1139 0.08 -41.66 20.19
N GLY A 1140 1.03 -41.97 19.30
CA GLY A 1140 0.98 -41.66 17.87
C GLY A 1140 1.04 -42.89 16.92
N TYR A 1141 1.01 -42.63 15.61
CA TYR A 1141 1.18 -43.65 14.57
C TYR A 1141 2.67 -43.89 14.27
N SER A 1142 3.31 -44.76 15.06
CA SER A 1142 4.71 -45.13 14.86
C SER A 1142 4.93 -46.13 13.72
N SER A 1143 5.85 -45.82 12.81
CA SER A 1143 6.38 -46.81 11.87
C SER A 1143 7.53 -47.59 12.52
N LEU A 1144 7.33 -48.88 12.77
CA LEU A 1144 8.35 -49.77 13.35
C LEU A 1144 9.64 -49.81 12.53
N SER A 1145 9.54 -49.63 11.21
CA SER A 1145 10.71 -49.57 10.33
C SER A 1145 11.57 -48.33 10.57
N TYR A 1146 10.92 -47.24 11.01
CA TYR A 1146 11.56 -45.97 11.29
C TYR A 1146 12.21 -45.95 12.68
N LEU A 1147 11.51 -46.45 13.70
CA LEU A 1147 12.05 -46.61 15.05
C LEU A 1147 13.37 -47.40 15.05
N LYS A 1148 13.52 -48.39 14.17
CA LYS A 1148 14.74 -49.20 14.02
C LYS A 1148 15.95 -48.41 13.51
N ARG A 1149 15.74 -47.31 12.78
CA ARG A 1149 16.83 -46.48 12.23
C ARG A 1149 17.37 -45.47 13.23
N LEU A 1150 16.60 -45.18 14.28
CA LEU A 1150 16.97 -44.16 15.26
C LEU A 1150 17.99 -44.72 16.25
N PRO A 1151 19.05 -43.97 16.59
CA PRO A 1151 20.08 -44.45 17.49
C PRO A 1151 19.71 -44.22 18.96
N LEU A 1152 18.56 -44.78 19.38
CA LEU A 1152 17.98 -44.64 20.73
C LEU A 1152 18.60 -45.62 21.73
N ASP A 1153 18.61 -45.22 23.00
CA ASP A 1153 19.02 -46.04 24.14
C ASP A 1153 17.83 -46.44 25.02
N ILE A 1154 16.87 -45.52 25.18
CA ILE A 1154 15.77 -45.63 26.14
C ILE A 1154 14.44 -45.37 25.44
N LEU A 1155 13.42 -46.12 25.84
CA LEU A 1155 12.04 -45.93 25.44
C LEU A 1155 11.19 -45.70 26.68
N LYS A 1156 10.56 -44.52 26.75
CA LYS A 1156 9.68 -44.15 27.85
C LYS A 1156 8.21 -44.41 27.47
N ILE A 1157 7.50 -45.17 28.30
CA ILE A 1157 6.07 -45.46 28.12
C ILE A 1157 5.27 -44.29 28.68
N ASP A 1158 4.41 -43.72 27.84
CA ASP A 1158 3.55 -42.60 28.20
C ASP A 1158 2.65 -42.91 29.40
N GLN A 1159 2.48 -41.93 30.29
CA GLN A 1159 1.68 -42.04 31.51
C GLN A 1159 0.22 -42.47 31.27
N SER A 1160 -0.36 -42.14 30.10
CA SER A 1160 -1.75 -42.48 29.78
C SER A 1160 -1.99 -43.98 29.79
N PHE A 1161 -1.02 -44.78 29.32
CA PHE A 1161 -1.08 -46.25 29.33
C PHE A 1161 -0.69 -46.87 30.68
N ILE A 1162 -0.11 -46.08 31.59
CA ILE A 1162 0.26 -46.54 32.94
C ILE A 1162 -0.85 -46.28 33.94
N ARG A 1163 -1.61 -45.19 33.76
CA ARG A 1163 -2.67 -44.75 34.68
C ARG A 1163 -3.77 -45.80 34.85
N GLY A 1164 -4.18 -46.47 33.78
CA GLY A 1164 -5.20 -47.53 33.81
C GLY A 1164 -4.71 -48.88 34.33
N LEU A 1165 -3.41 -49.07 34.59
CA LEU A 1165 -2.88 -50.36 35.02
C LEU A 1165 -3.19 -50.65 36.50
N PRO A 1166 -3.49 -51.91 36.87
CA PRO A 1166 -3.64 -53.09 36.01
C PRO A 1166 -5.09 -53.36 35.55
N ASP A 1167 -6.05 -52.50 35.90
CA ASP A 1167 -7.48 -52.78 35.80
C ASP A 1167 -8.03 -52.62 34.36
N ASP A 1168 -7.50 -51.68 33.57
CA ASP A 1168 -7.88 -51.50 32.17
C ASP A 1168 -7.16 -52.53 31.28
N PRO A 1169 -7.90 -53.47 30.64
CA PRO A 1169 -7.31 -54.49 29.80
C PRO A 1169 -6.66 -53.92 28.53
N HIS A 1170 -7.08 -52.75 28.05
CA HIS A 1170 -6.52 -52.11 26.86
C HIS A 1170 -5.13 -51.53 27.15
N ASP A 1171 -5.03 -50.72 28.20
CA ASP A 1171 -3.76 -50.15 28.66
C ASP A 1171 -2.77 -51.26 29.05
N ALA A 1172 -3.25 -52.31 29.71
CA ALA A 1172 -2.43 -53.48 30.05
C ALA A 1172 -1.95 -54.26 28.82
N ALA A 1173 -2.70 -54.29 27.72
CA ALA A 1173 -2.26 -54.90 26.47
C ALA A 1173 -1.22 -54.03 25.76
N ILE A 1174 -1.43 -52.71 25.71
CA ILE A 1174 -0.52 -51.76 25.09
C ILE A 1174 0.82 -51.72 25.83
N ALA A 1175 0.80 -51.57 27.16
CA ALA A 1175 2.03 -51.56 27.98
C ALA A 1175 2.85 -52.84 27.77
N ARG A 1176 2.20 -54.02 27.73
CA ARG A 1176 2.86 -55.30 27.40
C ARG A 1176 3.50 -55.32 26.02
N ALA A 1177 2.78 -54.83 25.01
CA ALA A 1177 3.30 -54.75 23.66
C ALA A 1177 4.52 -53.83 23.55
N ILE A 1178 4.48 -52.67 24.21
CA ILE A 1178 5.59 -51.70 24.22
C ILE A 1178 6.81 -52.29 24.94
N ILE A 1179 6.64 -52.94 26.09
CA ILE A 1179 7.73 -53.60 26.82
C ILE A 1179 8.37 -54.70 25.95
N ALA A 1180 7.56 -55.52 25.29
CA ALA A 1180 8.06 -56.57 24.40
C ALA A 1180 8.82 -55.97 23.19
N LEU A 1181 8.30 -54.88 22.61
CA LEU A 1181 8.91 -54.18 21.49
C LEU A 1181 10.27 -53.59 21.87
N GLY A 1182 10.34 -52.82 22.96
CA GLY A 1182 11.59 -52.20 23.43
C GLY A 1182 12.70 -53.24 23.64
N ARG A 1183 12.36 -54.40 24.25
CA ARG A 1183 13.29 -55.51 24.45
C ARG A 1183 13.77 -56.11 23.13
N SER A 1184 12.86 -56.30 22.18
CA SER A 1184 13.20 -56.84 20.86
C SER A 1184 14.15 -55.91 20.07
N MET A 1185 14.13 -54.62 20.39
CA MET A 1185 14.99 -53.59 19.81
C MET A 1185 16.20 -53.21 20.68
N GLN A 1186 16.42 -53.95 21.78
CA GLN A 1186 17.50 -53.72 22.74
C GLN A 1186 17.49 -52.31 23.37
N LEU A 1187 16.29 -51.72 23.52
CA LEU A 1187 16.09 -50.45 24.20
C LEU A 1187 15.75 -50.68 25.67
N THR A 1188 16.28 -49.83 26.55
CA THR A 1188 15.94 -49.84 27.98
C THR A 1188 14.54 -49.24 28.14
N ILE A 1189 13.62 -49.96 28.78
CA ILE A 1189 12.25 -49.48 28.95
C ILE A 1189 12.05 -48.85 30.32
N ILE A 1190 11.49 -47.64 30.33
CA ILE A 1190 11.07 -46.92 31.52
C ILE A 1190 9.57 -46.62 31.44
N ALA A 1191 8.83 -46.88 32.53
CA ALA A 1191 7.42 -46.52 32.63
C ALA A 1191 7.25 -45.24 33.45
N GLU A 1192 6.52 -44.27 32.90
CA GLU A 1192 6.26 -42.98 33.52
C GLU A 1192 4.89 -42.90 34.17
N GLY A 1193 4.73 -41.99 35.13
CA GLY A 1193 3.44 -41.79 35.80
C GLY A 1193 3.04 -42.97 36.69
N VAL A 1194 4.00 -43.72 37.24
CA VAL A 1194 3.68 -44.78 38.22
C VAL A 1194 3.29 -44.13 39.54
N GLU A 1195 2.02 -44.25 39.91
CA GLU A 1195 1.45 -43.61 41.10
C GLU A 1195 1.24 -44.59 42.26
N ASN A 1196 0.96 -45.87 41.96
CA ASN A 1196 0.57 -46.84 42.97
C ASN A 1196 1.36 -48.17 42.89
N GLN A 1197 1.29 -48.94 43.97
CA GLN A 1197 2.05 -50.19 44.09
C GLN A 1197 1.51 -51.33 43.21
N ALA A 1198 0.24 -51.28 42.80
CA ALA A 1198 -0.34 -52.28 41.89
C ALA A 1198 0.26 -52.14 40.48
N GLN A 1199 0.37 -50.90 39.97
CA GLN A 1199 1.05 -50.55 38.72
C GLN A 1199 2.52 -51.02 38.75
N GLN A 1200 3.25 -50.71 39.84
CA GLN A 1200 4.64 -51.14 40.00
C GLN A 1200 4.81 -52.67 39.93
N ARG A 1201 3.95 -53.43 40.62
CA ARG A 1201 4.01 -54.91 40.60
C ARG A 1201 3.68 -55.47 39.22
N PHE A 1202 2.69 -54.90 38.53
CA PHE A 1202 2.35 -55.27 37.17
C PHE A 1202 3.54 -55.05 36.22
N LEU A 1203 4.13 -53.85 36.25
CA LEU A 1203 5.29 -53.50 35.43
C LEU A 1203 6.50 -54.40 35.72
N ALA A 1204 6.74 -54.74 36.98
CA ALA A 1204 7.81 -55.67 37.36
C ALA A 1204 7.55 -57.11 36.84
N ALA A 1205 6.30 -57.58 36.87
CA ALA A 1205 5.93 -58.90 36.37
C ALA A 1205 6.03 -59.02 34.85
N GLU A 1206 5.64 -57.97 34.11
CA GLU A 1206 5.79 -57.89 32.65
C GLU A 1206 7.23 -57.59 32.22
N GLY A 1207 8.08 -57.19 33.18
CA GLY A 1207 9.51 -57.06 32.99
C GLY A 1207 9.97 -55.69 32.50
N CYS A 1208 9.23 -54.63 32.83
CA CYS A 1208 9.74 -53.26 32.73
C CYS A 1208 11.02 -53.12 33.56
N GLU A 1209 12.01 -52.38 33.06
CA GLU A 1209 13.33 -52.30 33.69
C GLU A 1209 13.42 -51.14 34.68
N GLN A 1210 12.87 -49.99 34.31
CA GLN A 1210 12.90 -48.76 35.09
C GLN A 1210 11.51 -48.20 35.30
N ILE A 1211 11.32 -47.41 36.36
CA ILE A 1211 10.10 -46.68 36.66
C ILE A 1211 10.38 -45.26 37.10
N GLN A 1212 9.43 -44.38 36.82
CA GLN A 1212 9.37 -43.01 37.27
C GLN A 1212 7.93 -42.62 37.57
N GLY A 1213 7.71 -41.87 38.65
CA GLY A 1213 6.38 -41.42 39.04
C GLY A 1213 6.25 -41.14 40.54
N TYR A 1214 5.05 -40.77 40.94
CA TYR A 1214 4.75 -40.32 42.30
C TYR A 1214 4.88 -41.43 43.36
N ILE A 1215 4.87 -42.71 42.96
CA ILE A 1215 5.19 -43.83 43.86
C ILE A 1215 6.61 -43.73 44.45
N VAL A 1216 7.52 -43.10 43.71
CA VAL A 1216 8.90 -42.87 44.16
C VAL A 1216 9.00 -41.52 44.85
N SER A 1217 8.67 -40.46 44.12
CA SER A 1217 8.67 -39.09 44.62
C SER A 1217 7.99 -38.14 43.64
N LEU A 1218 7.44 -37.05 44.17
CA LEU A 1218 7.17 -35.85 43.39
C LEU A 1218 8.51 -35.25 42.91
N PRO A 1219 8.52 -34.45 41.83
CA PRO A 1219 9.69 -33.67 41.46
C PRO A 1219 10.12 -32.77 42.63
N LEU A 1220 11.40 -32.78 42.99
CA LEU A 1220 11.94 -32.06 44.14
C LEU A 1220 12.94 -30.97 43.75
N PRO A 1221 13.07 -29.89 44.52
CA PRO A 1221 14.18 -28.95 44.38
C PRO A 1221 15.54 -29.66 44.52
N PRO A 1222 16.63 -29.11 43.95
CA PRO A 1222 17.94 -29.76 43.92
C PRO A 1222 18.50 -30.10 45.31
N GLU A 1223 18.23 -29.27 46.31
CA GLU A 1223 18.71 -29.47 47.69
C GLU A 1223 17.97 -30.62 48.38
N GLU A 1224 16.64 -30.69 48.23
CA GLU A 1224 15.79 -31.75 48.78
C GLU A 1224 16.03 -33.08 48.08
N PHE A 1225 16.19 -33.07 46.75
CA PHE A 1225 16.57 -34.25 45.98
C PHE A 1225 17.89 -34.83 46.48
N ALA A 1226 18.91 -33.98 46.66
CA ALA A 1226 20.21 -34.42 47.15
C ALA A 1226 20.14 -34.98 48.58
N ALA A 1227 19.36 -34.34 49.47
CA ALA A 1227 19.19 -34.81 50.84
C ALA A 1227 18.49 -36.17 50.92
N THR A 1228 17.50 -36.39 50.05
CA THR A 1228 16.64 -37.59 50.08
C THR A 1228 17.27 -38.79 49.38
N PHE A 1229 17.91 -38.58 48.22
CA PHE A 1229 18.34 -39.68 47.35
C PHE A 1229 19.87 -39.80 47.18
N LEU A 1230 20.64 -38.72 47.43
CA LEU A 1230 22.09 -38.70 47.14
C LEU A 1230 23.00 -38.79 48.39
N ARG A 1231 22.44 -38.55 49.60
CA ARG A 1231 23.19 -38.60 50.87
C ARG A 1231 23.13 -39.95 51.60
N ILE A 1232 22.25 -40.86 51.18
CA ILE A 1232 22.08 -42.17 51.84
C ILE A 1232 23.15 -43.13 51.30
N ALA A 1233 23.99 -43.66 52.19
CA ALA A 1233 24.94 -44.71 51.81
C ALA A 1233 24.18 -46.03 51.58
N LEU A 1234 24.56 -46.80 50.55
CA LEU A 1234 24.00 -48.12 50.23
C LEU A 1234 23.99 -49.12 51.42
N SER A 1235 24.76 -48.84 52.48
CA SER A 1235 24.81 -49.60 53.73
C SER A 1235 23.68 -49.32 54.71
N ASP A 1236 22.90 -48.24 54.53
CA ASP A 1236 21.84 -47.82 55.47
C ASP A 1236 20.45 -48.42 55.13
N LEU A 1237 20.36 -49.24 54.07
CA LEU A 1237 19.20 -50.08 53.78
C LEU A 1237 19.25 -51.36 54.63
N SER A 1238 19.05 -51.23 55.95
CA SER A 1238 18.75 -52.38 56.81
C SER A 1238 17.25 -52.43 57.11
N ASP A 1239 16.63 -53.57 56.80
CA ASP A 1239 15.28 -54.04 57.18
C ASP A 1239 14.45 -53.08 58.03
N GLY A 1240 13.59 -52.30 57.36
CA GLY A 1240 12.67 -51.36 57.97
C GLY A 1240 11.24 -51.54 57.48
N THR A 1241 10.70 -52.76 57.50
CA THR A 1241 9.26 -53.02 57.25
C THR A 1241 8.33 -52.49 58.36
N VAL A 1242 8.76 -51.53 59.19
CA VAL A 1242 7.93 -50.96 60.24
C VAL A 1242 8.15 -49.45 60.27
N SER A 1243 7.08 -48.71 60.02
CA SER A 1243 6.96 -47.24 60.09
C SER A 1243 7.42 -46.43 58.87
N LYS A 1244 6.55 -46.38 57.86
CA LYS A 1244 6.22 -45.09 57.22
C LYS A 1244 4.70 -44.90 57.25
N PRO A 1245 4.19 -43.73 57.64
CA PRO A 1245 2.77 -43.43 57.57
C PRO A 1245 2.33 -43.36 56.10
N SER A 1246 1.09 -43.74 55.81
CA SER A 1246 0.54 -43.56 54.48
C SER A 1246 0.39 -42.07 54.16
N LEU A 1247 0.97 -41.64 53.05
CA LEU A 1247 0.32 -40.85 52.00
C LEU A 1247 1.29 -40.73 50.83
#